data_AF-A0A1E3PJN4-F1
#
_entry.id   AF-A0A1E3PJN4-F1
#
_cell.length_a   1.000
_cell.length_b   1.000
_cell.length_c   1.000
_cell.angle_alpha   90.00
_cell.angle_beta   90.00
_cell.angle_gamma   90.00
#
_symmetry.space_group_name_H-M   'P 1'
#
loop_
_entity.id
_entity.type
_entity.pdbx_description
1 polymer ?
#
loop_
_entity_poly.entity_id
_entity_poly.type
_entity_poly.pdbx_seq_one_letter_code
_entity_poly.pdbx_strand_id
1 'polypeptide(L)'
;MAPSEDTFMTDADTASGYVDSIVNSPVSTSVNTEPVATVKISEPPLQHIQEIPAVTQSLISNKVWNYLPDDIATNWSDDASNKLFNKMSILVDGRNLTQLITLFYELILSTDGFRLKIHDVASLVLKAFELDPSLTPLFLQSFSFFSTSHILISLLKLLNIDDSLLLLYLEPQVCIKLGITTSMFEKKIVRTNTNLLYKQKRFNLLREETEGYSKLFVELVDQTHSSSNSTPDSLSATVESLIGFFDLDPNRCLDIVLDTLMHNVLFNARFCLDFLKCTSYWPSVIAKHESIETLDVGGNKIAAQLLGFKFRCYTENKRETPGNLLALTSLLIKEGFVSLAQLYNFLEPSEDEMLKLDETWKRTMQEKAFLARSSALALAAPLADEVGTLPSSTRNTNYNTPEPITDTESTSSVEQETVTNQKVELLKYLLSVGSVNPALFILSRYPFLAGCFDEVTDLLNRIVNYSVNPYYQKIKNFTNPNDITKRRLVPASSDKSVFTLKSPKNMSTKRILYPFEQLGDADTLGVFFYDEWVSELEVVENIDELKLLSNKFLKFVGPRLARDPSLIVKLCRIGIHHIRALSNNDISPWLEYFRNFIFPCISLIDDNPGVIYEIFTLMRCFPLETRYGLYGEWSAVILKSTVELKLSSGKAEKETKNVLKRLSKTNVKEMMRKLAKISYSNPLTTFTALISQVESYDNLGELVVEAARYFTDMGWDALPFVIINQLTSGRSTLQGDGLTDRKWLQSLSAFTAKLCAKYSLMDPSPIVLTVLRELHKDNTSSIVILKELLGQMAGIAQLSNITSAQAQSLGGGPILKSSVYKVIEDTRHECTRSGKRLANMLVSSSILAEVFVVISQLHKTAIFKAPDSESYQKVLGTRYDELTHVLSQYIEALSTFLESSVFTENMPKVHQLCVSYGVDPVWAFAVWRQVIGDQV
;
A
#
# COMPACT_ATOMS: atom_id res chain seq x y z
N MET A 1 -45.50 -11.62 -2.10
CA MET A 1 -45.83 -12.88 -1.38
C MET A 1 -45.44 -12.70 0.08
N ALA A 2 -46.01 -13.48 0.99
CA ALA A 2 -46.03 -13.21 2.44
C ALA A 2 -44.62 -13.09 3.07
N PRO A 3 -44.46 -12.28 4.14
CA PRO A 3 -43.28 -12.33 5.00
C PRO A 3 -43.36 -13.58 5.90
N SER A 4 -42.21 -14.24 6.09
CA SER A 4 -42.05 -15.27 7.13
C SER A 4 -41.85 -14.60 8.48
N GLU A 5 -42.70 -14.94 9.45
CA GLU A 5 -42.49 -14.65 10.86
C GLU A 5 -41.29 -15.46 11.38
N ASP A 6 -40.40 -14.84 12.14
CA ASP A 6 -39.52 -15.55 13.08
C ASP A 6 -39.64 -14.89 14.45
N THR A 7 -40.15 -15.69 15.39
CA THR A 7 -40.52 -15.28 16.75
C THR A 7 -39.33 -15.20 17.69
N PHE A 8 -39.23 -14.13 18.47
CA PHE A 8 -38.44 -14.13 19.69
C PHE A 8 -39.06 -15.10 20.71
N MET A 9 -38.32 -16.14 21.10
CA MET A 9 -38.59 -16.91 22.31
C MET A 9 -37.61 -16.51 23.42
N THR A 10 -38.16 -16.32 24.61
CA THR A 10 -37.47 -16.14 25.88
C THR A 10 -37.27 -17.48 26.58
N ASP A 11 -36.06 -17.77 27.03
CA ASP A 11 -35.71 -18.65 28.18
C ASP A 11 -34.29 -18.19 28.61
N ALA A 12 -33.97 -17.77 29.84
CA ALA A 12 -34.25 -18.27 31.19
C ALA A 12 -33.41 -19.50 31.59
N ASP A 13 -32.48 -19.28 32.54
CA ASP A 13 -31.92 -20.23 33.54
C ASP A 13 -31.32 -21.57 33.05
N THR A 14 -30.10 -22.01 33.37
CA THR A 14 -29.09 -21.71 34.43
C THR A 14 -27.66 -21.95 33.84
N ALA A 15 -26.49 -21.97 34.51
CA ALA A 15 -26.18 -22.17 35.93
C ALA A 15 -24.82 -21.62 36.43
N SER A 16 -24.64 -21.85 37.73
CA SER A 16 -23.51 -21.70 38.66
C SER A 16 -22.17 -22.37 38.28
N GLY A 17 -21.04 -21.99 38.89
CA GLY A 17 -20.81 -20.96 39.92
C GLY A 17 -19.58 -21.26 40.81
N TYR A 18 -19.30 -20.37 41.78
CA TYR A 18 -18.46 -20.48 42.99
C TYR A 18 -18.42 -19.05 43.58
N VAL A 19 -19.09 -18.62 44.65
CA VAL A 19 -19.42 -19.17 46.00
C VAL A 19 -18.25 -19.12 46.98
N ASP A 20 -18.25 -18.08 47.82
CA ASP A 20 -18.23 -18.13 49.29
C ASP A 20 -18.90 -16.82 49.80
N SER A 21 -20.02 -16.81 50.56
CA SER A 21 -20.28 -17.33 51.92
C SER A 21 -19.53 -16.48 52.99
N ILE A 22 -20.09 -15.98 54.12
CA ILE A 22 -21.13 -16.40 55.10
C ILE A 22 -21.74 -15.10 55.74
N VAL A 23 -23.06 -14.83 55.72
CA VAL A 23 -24.14 -15.08 56.73
C VAL A 23 -24.11 -14.26 58.05
N ASN A 24 -25.31 -13.84 58.49
CA ASN A 24 -25.64 -12.96 59.63
C ASN A 24 -25.84 -13.68 60.98
N SER A 25 -25.66 -12.90 62.07
CA SER A 25 -26.31 -13.04 63.41
C SER A 25 -25.90 -14.23 64.31
N PRO A 26 -26.28 -14.25 65.60
CA PRO A 26 -26.38 -13.18 66.62
C PRO A 26 -25.52 -13.50 67.87
N VAL A 27 -25.52 -12.68 68.93
CA VAL A 27 -25.51 -13.12 70.36
C VAL A 27 -25.59 -11.93 71.33
N SER A 28 -26.10 -12.22 72.53
CA SER A 28 -26.50 -11.32 73.61
C SER A 28 -25.41 -11.01 74.66
N THR A 29 -25.60 -9.90 75.36
CA THR A 29 -25.28 -9.68 76.79
C THR A 29 -23.95 -10.21 77.36
N SER A 30 -23.07 -9.28 77.72
CA SER A 30 -22.27 -9.42 78.94
C SER A 30 -22.26 -8.11 79.73
N VAL A 31 -22.72 -8.20 80.98
CA VAL A 31 -22.55 -7.16 81.99
C VAL A 31 -21.11 -7.22 82.48
N ASN A 32 -20.45 -6.07 82.62
CA ASN A 32 -19.36 -5.88 83.57
C ASN A 32 -19.31 -4.42 84.04
N THR A 33 -19.94 -4.19 85.17
CA THR A 33 -19.50 -3.26 86.24
C THR A 33 -18.00 -3.50 86.51
N GLU A 34 -17.10 -2.55 86.79
CA GLU A 34 -17.05 -1.38 87.69
C GLU A 34 -15.82 -0.51 87.32
N PRO A 35 -15.42 0.57 88.05
CA PRO A 35 -16.16 1.41 89.00
C PRO A 35 -16.13 2.92 88.65
N VAL A 36 -16.82 3.68 89.48
CA VAL A 36 -16.75 5.15 89.59
C VAL A 36 -15.31 5.65 89.73
N ALA A 37 -14.92 6.59 88.86
CA ALA A 37 -13.77 7.47 89.07
C ALA A 37 -14.24 8.93 89.05
N THR A 38 -14.46 9.49 90.24
CA THR A 38 -14.72 10.93 90.44
C THR A 38 -13.47 11.74 90.10
N VAL A 39 -13.30 12.14 88.84
CA VAL A 39 -12.26 13.10 88.46
C VAL A 39 -12.80 14.50 88.73
N LYS A 40 -12.27 15.10 89.80
CA LYS A 40 -12.52 16.49 90.20
C LYS A 40 -12.24 17.41 89.01
N ILE A 41 -13.14 18.36 88.75
CA ILE A 41 -12.82 19.52 87.92
C ILE A 41 -11.80 20.35 88.70
N SER A 42 -10.52 20.12 88.45
CA SER A 42 -9.46 20.99 88.90
C SER A 42 -9.43 22.22 88.00
N GLU A 43 -9.64 23.40 88.57
CA GLU A 43 -9.37 24.67 87.90
C GLU A 43 -7.91 24.71 87.42
N PRO A 44 -7.64 24.88 86.12
CA PRO A 44 -6.36 25.39 85.66
C PRO A 44 -6.30 26.91 85.93
N PRO A 45 -5.10 27.48 86.13
CA PRO A 45 -4.96 28.70 86.91
C PRO A 45 -5.38 29.99 86.19
N LEU A 46 -5.87 30.95 86.99
CA LEU A 46 -5.85 32.39 86.67
C LEU A 46 -4.41 32.87 86.46
N GLN A 47 -3.87 32.74 85.24
CA GLN A 47 -2.58 33.34 84.86
C GLN A 47 -2.40 33.41 83.33
N HIS A 48 -3.04 34.38 82.69
CA HIS A 48 -2.35 35.58 82.19
C HIS A 48 -3.28 36.39 81.29
N ILE A 49 -3.21 37.72 81.42
CA ILE A 49 -3.72 38.65 80.42
C ILE A 49 -2.95 38.35 79.13
N GLN A 50 -3.60 37.75 78.14
CA GLN A 50 -3.08 37.80 76.77
C GLN A 50 -3.27 39.22 76.28
N GLU A 51 -2.15 39.88 76.01
CA GLU A 51 -2.10 41.24 75.50
C GLU A 51 -2.97 41.36 74.25
N ILE A 52 -3.81 42.40 74.21
CA ILE A 52 -4.57 42.73 73.01
C ILE A 52 -3.54 43.01 71.91
N PRO A 53 -3.57 42.30 70.76
CA PRO A 53 -2.59 42.55 69.71
C PRO A 53 -2.72 44.00 69.27
N ALA A 54 -1.62 44.77 69.29
CA ALA A 54 -1.64 46.23 69.17
C ALA A 54 -2.38 46.77 67.91
N VAL A 55 -2.54 45.93 66.89
CA VAL A 55 -3.32 46.20 65.67
C VAL A 55 -4.84 46.32 65.93
N THR A 56 -5.43 45.53 66.85
CA THR A 56 -6.88 45.63 67.13
C THR A 56 -7.22 46.81 68.02
N GLN A 57 -6.35 47.19 68.96
CA GLN A 57 -6.50 48.41 69.77
C GLN A 57 -6.61 49.68 68.90
N SER A 58 -5.83 49.79 67.82
CA SER A 58 -5.83 50.98 66.95
C SER A 58 -7.07 51.13 66.06
N LEU A 59 -7.80 50.03 65.81
CA LEU A 59 -9.06 50.03 65.06
C LEU A 59 -10.28 50.33 65.92
N ILE A 60 -10.18 50.12 67.24
CA ILE A 60 -11.26 50.34 68.22
C ILE A 60 -11.28 51.80 68.70
N SER A 61 -10.12 52.44 68.86
CA SER A 61 -9.98 53.80 69.41
C SER A 61 -10.50 54.93 68.52
N ASN A 62 -10.69 54.68 67.22
CA ASN A 62 -11.14 55.69 66.23
C ASN A 62 -12.63 55.58 65.84
N LYS A 63 -13.45 54.77 66.56
CA LYS A 63 -14.89 54.63 66.29
C LYS A 63 -15.76 55.40 67.30
N VAL A 64 -16.77 56.10 66.79
CA VAL A 64 -17.80 56.76 67.61
C VAL A 64 -18.85 55.72 68.00
N TRP A 65 -19.08 55.57 69.31
CA TRP A 65 -20.10 54.67 69.87
C TRP A 65 -21.35 55.47 70.25
N ASN A 66 -22.50 55.17 69.63
CA ASN A 66 -23.74 55.94 69.82
C ASN A 66 -24.60 55.37 70.96
N TYR A 67 -24.49 54.07 71.23
CA TYR A 67 -25.28 53.35 72.23
C TYR A 67 -24.40 52.70 73.31
N LEU A 68 -23.11 52.44 73.04
CA LEU A 68 -22.14 51.80 73.96
C LEU A 68 -20.85 52.62 74.21
N PRO A 69 -20.93 53.82 74.82
CA PRO A 69 -19.76 54.61 75.25
C PRO A 69 -18.94 53.91 76.34
N ASP A 70 -17.66 54.28 76.48
CA ASP A 70 -16.69 53.63 77.38
C ASP A 70 -17.11 53.62 78.87
N ASP A 71 -17.82 54.65 79.32
CA ASP A 71 -18.35 54.76 80.69
C ASP A 71 -19.34 53.64 81.05
N ILE A 72 -20.08 53.13 80.05
CA ILE A 72 -21.07 52.06 80.23
C ILE A 72 -20.43 50.67 80.11
N ALA A 73 -19.43 50.53 79.23
CA ALA A 73 -18.72 49.27 79.05
C ALA A 73 -17.85 48.90 80.27
N THR A 74 -17.22 49.90 80.91
CA THR A 74 -16.33 49.68 82.07
C THR A 74 -17.08 49.37 83.37
N ASN A 75 -18.31 49.87 83.55
CA ASN A 75 -19.15 49.66 84.73
C ASN A 75 -20.44 48.88 84.41
N TRP A 76 -20.30 47.75 83.72
CA TRP A 76 -21.44 46.91 83.36
C TRP A 76 -22.17 46.35 84.59
N SER A 77 -23.44 46.70 84.73
CA SER A 77 -24.32 46.35 85.85
C SER A 77 -25.75 46.12 85.37
N ASP A 78 -26.58 45.44 86.17
CA ASP A 78 -27.97 45.11 85.80
C ASP A 78 -28.83 46.34 85.46
N ASP A 79 -28.51 47.50 86.03
CA ASP A 79 -29.21 48.76 85.72
C ASP A 79 -28.80 49.34 84.35
N ALA A 80 -27.57 49.07 83.88
CA ALA A 80 -27.11 49.45 82.54
C ALA A 80 -27.71 48.55 81.45
N SER A 81 -27.74 47.23 81.68
CA SER A 81 -28.33 46.27 80.73
C SER A 81 -29.84 46.48 80.57
N ASN A 82 -30.56 46.75 81.67
CA ASN A 82 -31.99 47.06 81.63
C ASN A 82 -32.29 48.41 80.94
N LYS A 83 -31.44 49.44 81.08
CA LYS A 83 -31.59 50.70 80.31
C LYS A 83 -31.40 50.49 78.81
N LEU A 84 -30.42 49.68 78.42
CA LEU A 84 -30.15 49.36 77.02
C LEU A 84 -31.29 48.49 76.43
N PHE A 85 -31.83 47.55 77.21
CA PHE A 85 -33.01 46.75 76.87
C PHE A 85 -34.29 47.61 76.73
N ASN A 86 -34.57 48.53 77.65
CA ASN A 86 -35.70 49.46 77.54
C ASN A 86 -35.56 50.42 76.35
N LYS A 87 -34.33 50.79 75.97
CA LYS A 87 -34.09 51.56 74.75
C LYS A 87 -34.30 50.71 73.50
N MET A 88 -33.95 49.43 73.56
CA MET A 88 -34.21 48.48 72.48
C MET A 88 -35.71 48.23 72.30
N SER A 89 -36.51 48.03 73.35
CA SER A 89 -37.96 47.85 73.23
C SER A 89 -38.66 49.07 72.60
N ILE A 90 -38.29 50.30 73.01
CA ILE A 90 -38.79 51.54 72.38
C ILE A 90 -38.43 51.60 70.88
N LEU A 91 -37.26 51.10 70.48
CA LEU A 91 -36.84 51.07 69.07
C LEU A 91 -37.54 49.98 68.25
N VAL A 92 -37.93 48.87 68.89
CA VAL A 92 -38.75 47.79 68.31
C VAL A 92 -40.18 48.28 68.10
N ASP A 93 -40.81 48.86 69.13
CA ASP A 93 -42.14 49.49 69.04
C ASP A 93 -42.20 50.58 67.95
N GLY A 94 -41.12 51.36 67.84
CA GLY A 94 -40.95 52.39 66.81
C GLY A 94 -40.53 51.88 65.42
N ARG A 95 -40.30 50.57 65.25
CA ARG A 95 -39.83 49.91 63.99
C ARG A 95 -38.60 50.56 63.34
N ASN A 96 -37.71 51.16 64.13
CA ASN A 96 -36.53 51.88 63.61
C ASN A 96 -35.35 50.93 63.32
N LEU A 97 -35.50 50.11 62.27
CA LEU A 97 -34.56 49.06 61.88
C LEU A 97 -33.10 49.54 61.78
N THR A 98 -32.84 50.73 61.23
CA THR A 98 -31.47 51.27 61.09
C THR A 98 -30.78 51.44 62.45
N GLN A 99 -31.52 51.91 63.47
CA GLN A 99 -30.97 52.12 64.81
C GLN A 99 -30.78 50.79 65.56
N LEU A 100 -31.67 49.81 65.33
CA LEU A 100 -31.53 48.45 65.84
C LEU A 100 -30.31 47.74 65.22
N ILE A 101 -30.08 47.86 63.91
CA ILE A 101 -28.87 47.34 63.24
C ILE A 101 -27.61 47.98 63.84
N THR A 102 -27.56 49.31 64.01
CA THR A 102 -26.39 49.96 64.63
C THR A 102 -26.16 49.50 66.07
N LEU A 103 -27.22 49.27 66.83
CA LEU A 103 -27.13 48.80 68.22
C LEU A 103 -26.65 47.34 68.28
N PHE A 104 -27.16 46.44 67.42
CA PHE A 104 -26.66 45.08 67.31
C PHE A 104 -25.21 45.03 66.78
N TYR A 105 -24.85 45.89 65.83
CA TYR A 105 -23.47 46.04 65.35
C TYR A 105 -22.53 46.51 66.47
N GLU A 106 -22.93 47.52 67.27
CA GLU A 106 -22.16 47.96 68.45
C GLU A 106 -22.05 46.83 69.51
N LEU A 107 -23.13 46.08 69.79
CA LEU A 107 -23.07 44.93 70.70
C LEU A 107 -22.07 43.88 70.22
N ILE A 108 -22.18 43.42 68.97
CA ILE A 108 -21.29 42.39 68.39
C ILE A 108 -19.84 42.87 68.37
N LEU A 109 -19.59 44.11 67.93
CA LEU A 109 -18.25 44.73 67.95
C LEU A 109 -17.68 44.84 69.38
N SER A 110 -18.53 45.15 70.38
CA SER A 110 -18.10 45.22 71.78
C SER A 110 -17.72 43.86 72.36
N THR A 111 -18.36 42.77 71.92
CA THR A 111 -17.99 41.40 72.32
C THR A 111 -16.70 40.92 71.66
N ASP A 112 -16.48 41.24 70.38
CA ASP A 112 -15.24 40.86 69.68
C ASP A 112 -14.03 41.65 70.19
N GLY A 113 -14.23 42.92 70.57
CA GLY A 113 -13.24 43.77 71.23
C GLY A 113 -13.07 43.56 72.74
N PHE A 114 -13.66 42.50 73.32
CA PHE A 114 -13.64 42.20 74.78
C PHE A 114 -14.14 43.33 75.71
N ARG A 115 -14.87 44.33 75.21
CA ARG A 115 -15.44 45.42 76.05
C ARG A 115 -16.59 44.95 76.94
N LEU A 116 -17.29 43.88 76.56
CA LEU A 116 -18.37 43.26 77.34
C LEU A 116 -18.17 41.74 77.50
N LYS A 117 -18.72 41.17 78.58
CA LYS A 117 -18.73 39.72 78.82
C LYS A 117 -19.75 39.02 77.92
N ILE A 118 -19.35 37.87 77.38
CA ILE A 118 -20.15 37.07 76.43
C ILE A 118 -21.53 36.71 76.99
N HIS A 119 -21.59 36.24 78.24
CA HIS A 119 -22.83 35.79 78.89
C HIS A 119 -23.85 36.92 79.05
N ASP A 120 -23.38 38.13 79.36
CA ASP A 120 -24.26 39.27 79.62
C ASP A 120 -24.90 39.75 78.31
N VAL A 121 -24.12 39.82 77.23
CA VAL A 121 -24.64 40.16 75.89
C VAL A 121 -25.55 39.07 75.34
N ALA A 122 -25.21 37.79 75.54
CA ALA A 122 -26.10 36.68 75.17
C ALA A 122 -27.46 36.77 75.89
N SER A 123 -27.47 37.09 77.20
CA SER A 123 -28.71 37.26 77.96
C SER A 123 -29.57 38.44 77.49
N LEU A 124 -28.94 39.54 77.04
CA LEU A 124 -29.64 40.72 76.53
C LEU A 124 -30.22 40.46 75.14
N VAL A 125 -29.50 39.75 74.27
CA VAL A 125 -29.97 39.38 72.92
C VAL A 125 -31.05 38.29 72.98
N LEU A 126 -30.97 37.33 73.92
CA LEU A 126 -32.06 36.37 74.15
C LEU A 126 -33.36 37.06 74.59
N LYS A 127 -33.29 37.95 75.59
CA LYS A 127 -34.46 38.78 75.99
C LYS A 127 -34.99 39.64 74.83
N ALA A 128 -34.14 40.05 73.89
CA ALA A 128 -34.56 40.78 72.70
C ALA A 128 -35.34 39.90 71.71
N PHE A 129 -34.90 38.65 71.50
CA PHE A 129 -35.63 37.68 70.68
C PHE A 129 -36.97 37.26 71.31
N GLU A 130 -37.07 37.26 72.64
CA GLU A 130 -38.33 37.07 73.36
C GLU A 130 -39.35 38.21 73.15
N LEU A 131 -38.89 39.45 72.90
CA LEU A 131 -39.76 40.59 72.59
C LEU A 131 -40.35 40.50 71.18
N ASP A 132 -39.52 40.24 70.18
CA ASP A 132 -39.95 40.06 68.79
C ASP A 132 -39.02 39.09 68.04
N PRO A 133 -39.51 37.91 67.59
CA PRO A 133 -38.72 36.96 66.82
C PRO A 133 -38.30 37.49 65.43
N SER A 134 -38.88 38.60 64.95
CA SER A 134 -38.43 39.27 63.71
C SER A 134 -37.03 39.88 63.82
N LEU A 135 -36.50 40.05 65.05
CA LEU A 135 -35.17 40.60 65.30
C LEU A 135 -34.04 39.58 65.08
N THR A 136 -34.34 38.27 65.13
CA THR A 136 -33.38 37.19 64.89
C THR A 136 -32.68 37.29 63.52
N PRO A 137 -33.38 37.40 62.37
CA PRO A 137 -32.72 37.61 61.08
C PRO A 137 -31.98 38.96 60.99
N LEU A 138 -32.48 40.02 61.65
CA LEU A 138 -31.82 41.34 61.67
C LEU A 138 -30.46 41.28 62.41
N PHE A 139 -30.41 40.55 63.52
CA PHE A 139 -29.20 40.26 64.27
C PHE A 139 -28.23 39.41 63.44
N LEU A 140 -28.71 38.34 62.77
CA LEU A 140 -27.85 37.49 61.94
C LEU A 140 -27.28 38.22 60.71
N GLN A 141 -28.06 39.09 60.07
CA GLN A 141 -27.55 39.97 59.00
C GLN A 141 -26.49 40.94 59.54
N SER A 142 -26.72 41.53 60.73
CA SER A 142 -25.74 42.39 61.40
C SER A 142 -24.45 41.63 61.76
N PHE A 143 -24.57 40.35 62.16
CA PHE A 143 -23.46 39.46 62.46
C PHE A 143 -22.66 39.07 61.22
N SER A 144 -23.29 38.91 60.06
CA SER A 144 -22.62 38.54 58.80
C SER A 144 -21.56 39.56 58.34
N PHE A 145 -21.55 40.78 58.87
CA PHE A 145 -20.51 41.78 58.59
C PHE A 145 -19.20 41.58 59.39
N PHE A 146 -19.15 40.63 60.32
CA PHE A 146 -18.00 40.39 61.20
C PHE A 146 -17.24 39.11 60.84
N SER A 147 -15.89 39.18 60.87
CA SER A 147 -15.03 38.01 60.71
C SER A 147 -15.14 37.07 61.92
N THR A 148 -15.24 35.76 61.68
CA THR A 148 -15.49 34.79 62.77
C THR A 148 -14.31 34.63 63.73
N SER A 149 -14.45 35.13 64.95
CA SER A 149 -13.58 34.84 66.10
C SER A 149 -14.13 33.72 66.99
N HIS A 150 -13.29 33.08 67.81
CA HIS A 150 -13.72 32.03 68.75
C HIS A 150 -14.76 32.53 69.78
N ILE A 151 -14.74 33.83 70.09
CA ILE A 151 -15.63 34.52 71.02
C ILE A 151 -17.04 34.60 70.41
N LEU A 152 -17.13 35.10 69.17
CA LEU A 152 -18.38 35.25 68.43
C LEU A 152 -19.03 33.89 68.10
N ILE A 153 -18.23 32.84 67.85
CA ILE A 153 -18.72 31.45 67.72
C ILE A 153 -19.34 30.98 69.04
N SER A 154 -18.72 31.29 70.18
CA SER A 154 -19.23 30.92 71.50
C SER A 154 -20.52 31.70 71.85
N LEU A 155 -20.62 32.96 71.43
CA LEU A 155 -21.82 33.77 71.55
C LEU A 155 -23.00 33.17 70.75
N LEU A 156 -22.80 32.83 69.47
CA LEU A 156 -23.87 32.17 68.67
C LEU A 156 -24.33 30.83 69.28
N LYS A 157 -23.40 30.05 69.85
CA LYS A 157 -23.75 28.80 70.55
C LYS A 157 -24.56 29.03 71.84
N LEU A 158 -24.38 30.15 72.52
CA LEU A 158 -25.17 30.54 73.70
C LEU A 158 -26.57 31.07 73.32
N LEU A 159 -26.75 31.60 72.11
CA LEU A 159 -28.04 32.14 71.64
C LEU A 159 -29.03 31.06 71.16
N ASN A 160 -28.58 29.82 70.93
CA ASN A 160 -29.42 28.66 70.60
C ASN A 160 -30.48 28.93 69.50
N ILE A 161 -30.06 29.59 68.41
CA ILE A 161 -30.90 29.92 67.25
C ILE A 161 -31.06 28.70 66.34
N ASP A 162 -32.25 28.51 65.74
CA ASP A 162 -32.52 27.43 64.79
C ASP A 162 -31.47 27.35 63.65
N ASP A 163 -30.90 26.16 63.46
CA ASP A 163 -29.90 25.86 62.41
C ASP A 163 -30.37 26.24 61.00
N SER A 164 -31.68 26.19 60.74
CA SER A 164 -32.27 26.56 59.44
C SER A 164 -32.13 28.06 59.12
N LEU A 165 -32.25 28.92 60.13
CA LEU A 165 -32.08 30.37 59.98
C LEU A 165 -30.58 30.74 59.90
N LEU A 166 -29.74 30.04 60.68
CA LEU A 166 -28.29 30.19 60.60
C LEU A 166 -27.76 29.84 59.20
N LEU A 167 -28.28 28.77 58.58
CA LEU A 167 -27.91 28.37 57.22
C LEU A 167 -28.46 29.27 56.10
N LEU A 168 -29.49 30.08 56.38
CA LEU A 168 -30.09 30.98 55.40
C LEU A 168 -29.37 32.34 55.33
N TYR A 169 -28.87 32.84 56.47
CA TYR A 169 -28.34 34.21 56.57
C TYR A 169 -26.82 34.30 56.80
N LEU A 170 -26.14 33.24 57.21
CA LEU A 170 -24.68 33.25 57.43
C LEU A 170 -23.92 32.62 56.27
N GLU A 171 -22.67 33.06 56.08
CA GLU A 171 -21.79 32.46 55.07
C GLU A 171 -21.45 30.99 55.40
N PRO A 172 -21.31 30.11 54.39
CA PRO A 172 -21.03 28.68 54.60
C PRO A 172 -19.79 28.41 55.49
N GLN A 173 -18.76 29.26 55.42
CA GLN A 173 -17.56 29.12 56.26
C GLN A 173 -17.84 29.35 57.75
N VAL A 174 -18.82 30.21 58.09
CA VAL A 174 -19.27 30.45 59.46
C VAL A 174 -20.06 29.23 59.97
N CYS A 175 -20.99 28.70 59.16
CA CYS A 175 -21.77 27.50 59.48
C CYS A 175 -20.88 26.25 59.67
N ILE A 176 -19.79 26.13 58.91
CA ILE A 176 -18.78 25.08 59.09
C ILE A 176 -18.04 25.23 60.42
N LYS A 177 -17.59 26.44 60.78
CA LYS A 177 -16.92 26.71 62.07
C LYS A 177 -17.84 26.51 63.29
N LEU A 178 -19.14 26.73 63.13
CA LEU A 178 -20.14 26.47 64.18
C LEU A 178 -20.35 24.97 64.43
N GLY A 179 -20.11 24.12 63.42
CA GLY A 179 -20.35 22.67 63.45
C GLY A 179 -21.70 22.23 62.89
N ILE A 180 -22.48 23.17 62.34
CA ILE A 180 -23.84 22.95 61.81
C ILE A 180 -23.79 22.20 60.46
N THR A 181 -22.76 22.49 59.65
CA THR A 181 -22.57 21.85 58.34
C THR A 181 -21.14 21.39 58.11
N THR A 182 -20.97 20.32 57.33
CA THR A 182 -19.66 19.86 56.87
C THR A 182 -19.15 20.69 55.69
N SER A 183 -17.83 20.63 55.43
CA SER A 183 -17.18 21.28 54.27
C SER A 183 -17.69 20.80 52.90
N MET A 184 -18.52 19.75 52.84
CA MET A 184 -19.22 19.36 51.61
C MET A 184 -20.40 20.28 51.25
N PHE A 185 -20.92 21.07 52.21
CA PHE A 185 -22.05 21.98 51.97
C PHE A 185 -21.68 23.12 51.01
N GLU A 186 -20.52 23.73 51.18
CA GLU A 186 -19.98 24.75 50.27
C GLU A 186 -19.84 24.20 48.83
N LYS A 187 -19.26 22.99 48.69
CA LYS A 187 -19.17 22.29 47.39
C LYS A 187 -20.55 22.00 46.78
N LYS A 188 -21.57 21.72 47.60
CA LYS A 188 -22.95 21.47 47.17
C LYS A 188 -23.65 22.76 46.71
N ILE A 189 -23.42 23.89 47.39
CA ILE A 189 -23.92 25.21 46.96
C ILE A 189 -23.30 25.57 45.62
N VAL A 190 -21.96 25.51 45.49
CA VAL A 190 -21.27 25.81 44.23
C VAL A 190 -21.81 24.93 43.10
N ARG A 191 -21.93 23.61 43.31
CA ARG A 191 -22.49 22.68 42.30
C ARG A 191 -23.95 22.98 41.94
N THR A 192 -24.76 23.44 42.88
CA THR A 192 -26.17 23.78 42.62
C THR A 192 -26.27 25.07 41.81
N ASN A 193 -25.53 26.10 42.22
CA ASN A 193 -25.50 27.39 41.53
C ASN A 193 -24.91 27.26 40.12
N THR A 194 -23.86 26.46 39.92
CA THR A 194 -23.32 26.23 38.57
C THR A 194 -24.28 25.44 37.68
N ASN A 195 -24.98 24.45 38.23
CA ASN A 195 -26.04 23.73 37.50
C ASN A 195 -27.21 24.65 37.13
N LEU A 196 -27.58 25.62 37.97
CA LEU A 196 -28.71 26.51 37.69
C LEU A 196 -28.33 27.61 36.67
N LEU A 197 -27.15 28.20 36.81
CA LEU A 197 -26.74 29.38 36.03
C LEU A 197 -26.01 29.05 34.71
N TYR A 198 -25.26 27.95 34.66
CA TYR A 198 -24.36 27.65 33.52
C TYR A 198 -24.71 26.37 32.75
N LYS A 199 -25.55 25.48 33.29
CA LYS A 199 -25.95 24.27 32.57
C LYS A 199 -27.07 24.60 31.57
N GLN A 200 -26.73 24.60 30.28
CA GLN A 200 -27.75 24.63 29.22
C GLN A 200 -28.64 23.38 29.33
N LYS A 201 -29.96 23.57 29.19
CA LYS A 201 -30.89 22.47 28.99
C LYS A 201 -30.76 22.01 27.53
N ARG A 202 -30.01 20.93 27.32
CA ARG A 202 -29.93 20.21 26.05
C ARG A 202 -29.92 18.73 26.36
N PHE A 203 -30.64 17.97 25.55
CA PHE A 203 -30.81 16.54 25.74
C PHE A 203 -29.90 15.79 24.75
N ASN A 204 -28.87 15.14 25.27
CA ASN A 204 -27.84 14.47 24.47
C ASN A 204 -28.05 12.94 24.43
N LEU A 205 -28.73 12.37 25.43
CA LEU A 205 -28.98 10.94 25.48
C LEU A 205 -30.36 10.62 24.89
N LEU A 206 -30.44 9.54 24.10
CA LEU A 206 -31.69 9.09 23.48
C LEU A 206 -32.84 8.86 24.48
N ARG A 207 -32.49 8.50 25.74
CA ARG A 207 -33.44 8.28 26.84
C ARG A 207 -33.95 9.56 27.52
N GLU A 208 -33.34 10.71 27.23
CA GLU A 208 -33.75 12.00 27.79
C GLU A 208 -34.96 12.55 27.01
N GLU A 209 -34.91 12.53 25.67
CA GLU A 209 -36.00 12.96 24.79
C GLU A 209 -36.29 11.94 23.69
N THR A 210 -36.93 10.82 24.08
CA THR A 210 -37.20 9.70 23.17
C THR A 210 -38.09 10.09 22.00
N GLU A 211 -39.05 11.00 22.19
CA GLU A 211 -39.96 11.43 21.12
C GLU A 211 -39.23 12.23 20.04
N GLY A 212 -38.43 13.23 20.43
CA GLY A 212 -37.70 14.08 19.51
C GLY A 212 -36.70 13.31 18.64
N TYR A 213 -35.92 12.41 19.26
CA TYR A 213 -35.00 11.55 18.52
C TYR A 213 -35.71 10.54 17.61
N SER A 214 -36.86 10.01 18.03
CA SER A 214 -37.65 9.07 17.21
C SER A 214 -38.23 9.76 15.97
N LYS A 215 -38.78 10.98 16.14
CA LYS A 215 -39.30 11.80 15.02
C LYS A 215 -38.19 12.17 14.03
N LEU A 216 -37.03 12.61 14.53
CA LEU A 216 -35.86 12.92 13.71
C LEU A 216 -35.39 11.71 12.89
N PHE A 217 -35.33 10.52 13.50
CA PHE A 217 -34.91 9.31 12.81
C PHE A 217 -35.92 8.89 11.72
N VAL A 218 -37.23 8.88 12.03
CA VAL A 218 -38.27 8.51 11.06
C VAL A 218 -38.29 9.45 9.86
N GLU A 219 -38.20 10.76 10.08
CA GLU A 219 -38.17 11.77 9.00
C GLU A 219 -36.94 11.58 8.10
N LEU A 220 -35.74 11.39 8.68
CA LEU A 220 -34.53 11.14 7.91
C LEU A 220 -34.66 9.86 7.06
N VAL A 221 -35.19 8.78 7.62
CA VAL A 221 -35.34 7.49 6.92
C VAL A 221 -36.37 7.57 5.80
N ASP A 222 -37.56 8.14 6.03
CA ASP A 222 -38.60 8.24 5.00
C ASP A 222 -38.13 9.09 3.82
N GLN A 223 -37.58 10.29 4.09
CA GLN A 223 -37.14 11.19 3.02
C GLN A 223 -35.89 10.69 2.26
N THR A 224 -35.00 9.91 2.91
CA THR A 224 -33.83 9.34 2.22
C THR A 224 -34.14 8.07 1.41
N HIS A 225 -35.25 7.36 1.68
CA HIS A 225 -35.74 6.26 0.85
C HIS A 225 -36.72 6.71 -0.24
N SER A 226 -37.57 7.71 0.02
CA SER A 226 -38.62 8.19 -0.87
C SER A 226 -38.09 9.05 -2.02
N SER A 227 -37.64 8.38 -3.09
CA SER A 227 -36.95 8.95 -4.26
C SER A 227 -37.75 9.89 -5.19
N SER A 228 -38.81 10.56 -4.71
CA SER A 228 -39.73 11.29 -5.60
C SER A 228 -40.37 12.61 -5.14
N ASN A 229 -40.39 13.00 -3.85
CA ASN A 229 -41.25 14.13 -3.41
C ASN A 229 -40.65 15.21 -2.48
N SER A 230 -39.48 15.02 -1.85
CA SER A 230 -38.91 16.02 -0.92
C SER A 230 -37.67 16.71 -1.48
N THR A 231 -37.56 18.03 -1.23
CA THR A 231 -36.34 18.79 -1.51
C THR A 231 -35.38 18.70 -0.32
N PRO A 232 -34.05 18.65 -0.54
CA PRO A 232 -33.06 18.67 0.53
C PRO A 232 -33.25 19.83 1.51
N ASP A 233 -33.65 21.01 1.01
CA ASP A 233 -33.95 22.21 1.80
C ASP A 233 -35.14 22.03 2.76
N SER A 234 -36.18 21.28 2.33
CA SER A 234 -37.35 21.02 3.19
C SER A 234 -37.01 20.08 4.34
N LEU A 235 -36.12 19.11 4.10
CA LEU A 235 -35.62 18.21 5.14
C LEU A 235 -34.69 18.95 6.11
N SER A 236 -33.80 19.83 5.65
CA SER A 236 -32.92 20.59 6.56
C SER A 236 -33.71 21.53 7.47
N ALA A 237 -34.68 22.26 6.94
CA ALA A 237 -35.59 23.08 7.73
C ALA A 237 -36.40 22.27 8.75
N THR A 238 -36.83 21.05 8.39
CA THR A 238 -37.56 20.15 9.31
C THR A 238 -36.66 19.65 10.43
N VAL A 239 -35.43 19.23 10.12
CA VAL A 239 -34.43 18.81 11.13
C VAL A 239 -34.10 19.96 12.09
N GLU A 240 -33.88 21.17 11.59
CA GLU A 240 -33.64 22.35 12.44
C GLU A 240 -34.85 22.67 13.34
N SER A 241 -36.08 22.52 12.83
CA SER A 241 -37.30 22.71 13.62
C SER A 241 -37.45 21.66 14.73
N LEU A 242 -37.07 20.40 14.50
CA LEU A 242 -37.10 19.32 15.49
C LEU A 242 -36.04 19.53 16.57
N ILE A 243 -34.83 19.95 16.20
CA ILE A 243 -33.75 20.29 17.13
C ILE A 243 -34.21 21.43 18.06
N GLY A 244 -34.83 22.48 17.51
CA GLY A 244 -35.32 23.62 18.27
C GLY A 244 -36.59 23.36 19.11
N PHE A 245 -37.47 22.43 18.70
CA PHE A 245 -38.71 22.14 19.43
C PHE A 245 -38.47 21.23 20.66
N PHE A 246 -37.54 20.27 20.55
CA PHE A 246 -37.25 19.27 21.59
C PHE A 246 -35.96 19.55 22.39
N ASP A 247 -35.33 20.73 22.25
CA ASP A 247 -34.05 21.10 22.89
C ASP A 247 -32.95 20.01 22.71
N LEU A 248 -32.91 19.36 21.55
CA LEU A 248 -31.98 18.25 21.27
C LEU A 248 -30.54 18.78 21.15
N ASP A 249 -29.54 18.00 21.57
CA ASP A 249 -28.15 18.39 21.34
C ASP A 249 -27.79 18.29 19.84
N PRO A 250 -27.33 19.39 19.19
CA PRO A 250 -27.06 19.37 17.76
C PRO A 250 -25.95 18.39 17.34
N ASN A 251 -25.00 18.06 18.23
CA ASN A 251 -23.94 17.11 17.92
C ASN A 251 -24.48 15.67 17.89
N ARG A 252 -25.41 15.34 18.79
CA ARG A 252 -26.11 14.05 18.78
C ARG A 252 -27.03 13.92 17.57
N CYS A 253 -27.69 15.00 17.17
CA CYS A 253 -28.50 15.01 15.95
C CYS A 253 -27.64 14.79 14.71
N LEU A 254 -26.47 15.43 14.62
CA LEU A 254 -25.49 15.19 13.55
C LEU A 254 -24.98 13.73 13.54
N ASP A 255 -24.75 13.12 14.70
CA ASP A 255 -24.35 11.71 14.80
C ASP A 255 -25.40 10.76 14.19
N ILE A 256 -26.69 11.01 14.47
CA ILE A 256 -27.83 10.24 13.92
C ILE A 256 -28.03 10.52 12.43
N VAL A 257 -27.82 11.76 11.98
CA VAL A 257 -27.77 12.11 10.55
C VAL A 257 -26.68 11.31 9.86
N LEU A 258 -25.45 11.28 10.38
CA LEU A 258 -24.36 10.50 9.76
C LEU A 258 -24.68 9.00 9.71
N ASP A 259 -25.32 8.43 10.74
CA ASP A 259 -25.75 7.03 10.75
C ASP A 259 -26.87 6.73 9.74
N THR A 260 -27.87 7.59 9.59
CA THR A 260 -28.94 7.41 8.57
C THR A 260 -28.39 7.56 7.15
N LEU A 261 -27.54 8.56 6.92
CA LEU A 261 -26.88 8.75 5.62
C LEU A 261 -25.99 7.55 5.27
N MET A 262 -25.24 7.00 6.23
CA MET A 262 -24.39 5.81 6.04
C MET A 262 -25.16 4.63 5.42
N HIS A 263 -26.36 4.32 5.94
CA HIS A 263 -27.16 3.22 5.42
C HIS A 263 -27.69 3.48 4.00
N ASN A 264 -27.88 4.75 3.62
CA ASN A 264 -28.51 5.15 2.36
C ASN A 264 -27.54 5.66 1.27
N VAL A 265 -26.23 5.74 1.54
CA VAL A 265 -25.20 6.11 0.54
C VAL A 265 -25.30 5.26 -0.73
N LEU A 266 -25.45 3.94 -0.62
CA LEU A 266 -25.52 3.03 -1.77
C LEU A 266 -26.65 3.40 -2.75
N PHE A 267 -27.79 3.83 -2.21
CA PHE A 267 -29.01 4.09 -2.98
C PHE A 267 -29.13 5.55 -3.41
N ASN A 268 -28.71 6.50 -2.57
CA ASN A 268 -29.01 7.93 -2.76
C ASN A 268 -27.83 8.87 -2.37
N ALA A 269 -26.57 8.46 -2.61
CA ALA A 269 -25.36 9.26 -2.34
C ALA A 269 -25.46 10.75 -2.70
N ARG A 270 -26.02 11.09 -3.87
CA ARG A 270 -26.19 12.49 -4.30
C ARG A 270 -27.14 13.28 -3.39
N PHE A 271 -28.31 12.71 -3.06
CA PHE A 271 -29.24 13.33 -2.12
C PHE A 271 -28.61 13.50 -0.73
N CYS A 272 -27.83 12.52 -0.26
CA CYS A 272 -27.10 12.63 1.01
C CYS A 272 -26.13 13.84 1.04
N LEU A 273 -25.44 14.11 -0.07
CA LEU A 273 -24.52 15.24 -0.21
C LEU A 273 -25.26 16.58 -0.35
N ASP A 274 -26.29 16.62 -1.20
CA ASP A 274 -27.11 17.83 -1.42
C ASP A 274 -27.81 18.23 -0.11
N PHE A 275 -28.34 17.27 0.66
CA PHE A 275 -28.90 17.50 1.99
C PHE A 275 -27.88 18.11 2.96
N LEU A 276 -26.68 17.53 3.10
CA LEU A 276 -25.67 18.09 4.01
C LEU A 276 -25.26 19.52 3.62
N LYS A 277 -25.16 19.83 2.33
CA LYS A 277 -24.88 21.19 1.82
C LYS A 277 -25.97 22.21 2.20
N CYS A 278 -27.22 21.76 2.36
CA CYS A 278 -28.35 22.58 2.79
C CYS A 278 -28.53 22.67 4.32
N THR A 279 -27.71 21.98 5.13
CA THR A 279 -27.76 22.07 6.59
C THR A 279 -26.79 23.10 7.17
N SER A 280 -27.14 23.69 8.31
CA SER A 280 -26.24 24.52 9.13
C SER A 280 -24.97 23.81 9.64
N TYR A 281 -24.85 22.49 9.46
CA TYR A 281 -23.63 21.73 9.77
C TYR A 281 -22.53 21.88 8.71
N TRP A 282 -22.84 22.41 7.51
CA TRP A 282 -21.86 22.60 6.45
C TRP A 282 -20.79 23.64 6.86
N PRO A 283 -19.48 23.35 6.74
CA PRO A 283 -18.45 24.26 7.22
C PRO A 283 -18.36 25.52 6.36
N SER A 284 -18.29 26.69 7.00
CA SER A 284 -18.11 27.98 6.32
C SER A 284 -16.77 28.08 5.56
N VAL A 285 -15.77 27.30 5.98
CA VAL A 285 -14.52 27.09 5.25
C VAL A 285 -14.46 25.62 4.84
N ILE A 286 -14.83 25.37 3.59
CA ILE A 286 -14.77 24.04 2.95
C ILE A 286 -13.31 23.55 2.96
N ALA A 287 -13.09 22.28 3.27
CA ALA A 287 -11.75 21.69 3.21
C ALA A 287 -11.26 21.62 1.77
N LYS A 288 -10.09 22.20 1.50
CA LYS A 288 -9.52 22.26 0.14
C LYS A 288 -8.57 21.09 -0.10
N HIS A 289 -8.93 20.22 -1.04
CA HIS A 289 -8.12 19.06 -1.42
C HIS A 289 -7.39 19.26 -2.76
N GLU A 290 -7.15 20.50 -3.16
CA GLU A 290 -6.42 20.90 -4.38
C GLU A 290 -4.94 20.48 -4.35
N SER A 291 -4.30 20.49 -3.17
CA SER A 291 -2.91 20.04 -2.99
C SER A 291 -2.73 19.27 -1.67
N ILE A 292 -1.56 18.63 -1.50
CA ILE A 292 -1.19 17.91 -0.27
C ILE A 292 -1.00 18.88 0.91
N GLU A 293 -0.59 20.12 0.65
CA GLU A 293 -0.32 21.14 1.67
C GLU A 293 -1.62 21.73 2.27
N THR A 294 -2.73 21.74 1.51
CA THR A 294 -4.01 22.31 1.97
C THR A 294 -4.88 21.32 2.76
N LEU A 295 -4.44 20.06 2.94
CA LEU A 295 -5.24 18.97 3.54
C LEU A 295 -5.65 19.18 5.02
N ASP A 296 -5.07 20.14 5.73
CA ASP A 296 -5.40 20.50 7.12
C ASP A 296 -6.30 21.76 7.24
N VAL A 297 -6.55 22.45 6.11
CA VAL A 297 -7.29 23.73 6.11
C VAL A 297 -8.77 23.50 5.82
N GLY A 298 -9.62 23.78 6.81
CA GLY A 298 -11.09 23.79 6.67
C GLY A 298 -11.78 22.54 7.24
N GLY A 299 -13.05 22.36 6.88
CA GLY A 299 -13.88 21.22 7.31
C GLY A 299 -14.51 21.37 8.70
N ASN A 300 -15.52 20.54 8.98
CA ASN A 300 -16.24 20.53 10.25
C ASN A 300 -15.53 19.60 11.26
N LYS A 301 -14.86 20.21 12.25
CA LYS A 301 -14.13 19.51 13.33
C LYS A 301 -14.99 18.58 14.18
N ILE A 302 -16.27 18.93 14.38
CA ILE A 302 -17.20 18.12 15.18
C ILE A 302 -17.59 16.86 14.40
N ALA A 303 -17.91 17.01 13.11
CA ALA A 303 -18.16 15.87 12.22
C ALA A 303 -16.94 14.93 12.14
N ALA A 304 -15.72 15.50 12.04
CA ALA A 304 -14.48 14.73 12.05
C ALA A 304 -14.29 13.93 13.36
N GLN A 305 -14.61 14.53 14.52
CA GLN A 305 -14.56 13.86 15.82
C GLN A 305 -15.62 12.76 15.96
N LEU A 306 -16.84 12.97 15.47
CA LEU A 306 -17.91 11.97 15.49
C LEU A 306 -17.57 10.75 14.61
N LEU A 307 -17.11 10.98 13.37
CA LEU A 307 -16.63 9.91 12.49
C LEU A 307 -15.43 9.19 13.11
N GLY A 308 -14.45 9.92 13.63
CA GLY A 308 -13.28 9.36 14.33
C GLY A 308 -13.65 8.51 15.55
N PHE A 309 -14.66 8.93 16.31
CA PHE A 309 -15.21 8.15 17.42
C PHE A 309 -15.87 6.85 16.92
N LYS A 310 -16.68 6.91 15.84
CA LYS A 310 -17.25 5.69 15.22
C LYS A 310 -16.16 4.71 14.80
N PHE A 311 -15.10 5.17 14.11
CA PHE A 311 -13.98 4.31 13.72
C PHE A 311 -13.32 3.61 14.92
N ARG A 312 -13.05 4.34 16.01
CA ARG A 312 -12.53 3.73 17.25
C ARG A 312 -13.48 2.73 17.88
N CYS A 313 -14.79 3.02 17.91
CA CYS A 313 -15.77 2.06 18.43
C CYS A 313 -15.79 0.74 17.65
N TYR A 314 -15.54 0.73 16.34
CA TYR A 314 -15.39 -0.54 15.59
C TYR A 314 -14.11 -1.28 15.99
N THR A 315 -12.98 -0.58 16.16
CA THR A 315 -11.70 -1.20 16.57
C THR A 315 -11.73 -1.75 18.00
N GLU A 316 -12.23 -0.97 18.97
CA GLU A 316 -12.36 -1.38 20.37
C GLU A 316 -13.22 -2.64 20.52
N ASN A 317 -14.27 -2.76 19.71
CA ASN A 317 -15.15 -3.93 19.66
C ASN A 317 -14.62 -5.08 18.77
N LYS A 318 -13.43 -4.94 18.16
CA LYS A 318 -12.82 -5.88 17.21
C LYS A 318 -13.77 -6.30 16.07
N ARG A 319 -14.54 -5.35 15.54
CA ARG A 319 -15.45 -5.57 14.41
C ARG A 319 -14.86 -4.96 13.15
N GLU A 320 -15.06 -5.63 12.02
CA GLU A 320 -14.72 -5.06 10.71
C GLU A 320 -15.46 -3.73 10.50
N THR A 321 -14.79 -2.75 9.87
CA THR A 321 -15.45 -1.46 9.63
C THR A 321 -16.42 -1.59 8.46
N PRO A 322 -17.69 -1.15 8.61
CA PRO A 322 -18.67 -1.35 7.55
C PRO A 322 -18.31 -0.50 6.33
N GLY A 323 -18.28 -1.11 5.14
CA GLY A 323 -17.96 -0.44 3.87
C GLY A 323 -18.78 0.82 3.59
N ASN A 324 -20.04 0.86 4.08
CA ASN A 324 -20.89 2.04 4.05
C ASN A 324 -20.32 3.25 4.80
N LEU A 325 -19.69 3.04 5.98
CA LEU A 325 -19.06 4.12 6.75
C LEU A 325 -17.85 4.69 6.01
N LEU A 326 -17.04 3.81 5.42
CA LEU A 326 -15.87 4.19 4.64
C LEU A 326 -16.25 4.93 3.35
N ALA A 327 -17.29 4.46 2.65
CA ALA A 327 -17.85 5.10 1.46
C ALA A 327 -18.48 6.47 1.75
N LEU A 328 -19.22 6.61 2.88
CA LEU A 328 -19.69 7.91 3.34
C LEU A 328 -18.50 8.82 3.65
N THR A 329 -17.54 8.34 4.44
CA THR A 329 -16.38 9.12 4.87
C THR A 329 -15.53 9.60 3.68
N SER A 330 -15.30 8.76 2.67
CA SER A 330 -14.55 9.17 1.48
C SER A 330 -15.29 10.20 0.62
N LEU A 331 -16.63 10.12 0.53
CA LEU A 331 -17.45 11.18 -0.10
C LEU A 331 -17.40 12.50 0.69
N LEU A 332 -17.50 12.45 2.02
CA LEU A 332 -17.45 13.64 2.88
C LEU A 332 -16.07 14.31 2.86
N ILE A 333 -15.00 13.53 2.68
CA ILE A 333 -13.66 14.06 2.42
C ILE A 333 -13.63 14.70 1.02
N LYS A 334 -14.08 13.99 -0.02
CA LYS A 334 -14.06 14.52 -1.40
C LYS A 334 -14.75 15.88 -1.53
N GLU A 335 -15.97 16.01 -1.02
CA GLU A 335 -16.75 17.26 -1.09
C GLU A 335 -16.29 18.34 -0.09
N GLY A 336 -15.24 18.08 0.70
CA GLY A 336 -14.63 19.05 1.62
C GLY A 336 -15.42 19.32 2.90
N PHE A 337 -16.36 18.43 3.28
CA PHE A 337 -17.09 18.52 4.55
C PHE A 337 -16.18 18.21 5.75
N VAL A 338 -15.28 17.24 5.61
CA VAL A 338 -14.30 16.84 6.64
C VAL A 338 -12.90 16.75 6.01
N SER A 339 -11.92 17.42 6.62
CA SER A 339 -10.52 17.31 6.18
C SER A 339 -9.91 15.97 6.59
N LEU A 340 -9.10 15.34 5.72
CA LEU A 340 -8.38 14.11 6.07
C LEU A 340 -7.51 14.27 7.32
N ALA A 341 -6.79 15.39 7.48
CA ALA A 341 -5.85 15.60 8.60
C ALA A 341 -6.53 15.49 9.97
N GLN A 342 -7.72 16.08 10.12
CA GLN A 342 -8.51 15.99 11.36
C GLN A 342 -8.98 14.57 11.67
N LEU A 343 -9.30 13.76 10.65
CA LEU A 343 -9.73 12.38 10.83
C LEU A 343 -8.55 11.41 11.05
N TYR A 344 -7.40 11.66 10.42
CA TYR A 344 -6.28 10.72 10.32
C TYR A 344 -5.75 10.21 11.67
N ASN A 345 -5.78 11.05 12.70
CA ASN A 345 -5.34 10.72 14.07
C ASN A 345 -6.32 9.83 14.85
N PHE A 346 -7.53 9.61 14.32
CA PHE A 346 -8.51 8.68 14.88
C PHE A 346 -8.46 7.29 14.24
N LEU A 347 -7.80 7.15 13.08
CA LEU A 347 -7.72 5.90 12.32
C LEU A 347 -6.59 5.01 12.81
N GLU A 348 -6.89 3.73 12.95
CA GLU A 348 -5.90 2.67 13.24
C GLU A 348 -5.47 1.94 11.94
N PRO A 349 -4.29 1.29 11.88
CA PRO A 349 -3.29 1.13 12.95
C PRO A 349 -2.49 2.40 13.26
N SER A 350 -1.75 2.39 14.37
CA SER A 350 -0.73 3.40 14.68
C SER A 350 0.43 3.39 13.67
N GLU A 351 1.29 4.42 13.74
CA GLU A 351 2.41 4.55 12.80
C GLU A 351 3.46 3.44 12.99
N ASP A 352 3.74 3.05 14.24
CA ASP A 352 4.66 1.97 14.60
C ASP A 352 4.14 0.60 14.14
N GLU A 353 2.83 0.38 14.19
CA GLU A 353 2.20 -0.85 13.69
C GLU A 353 2.28 -0.93 12.16
N MET A 354 2.13 0.19 11.46
CA MET A 354 2.29 0.24 10.01
C MET A 354 3.74 -0.07 9.58
N LEU A 355 4.74 0.33 10.38
CA LEU A 355 6.14 -0.05 10.15
C LEU A 355 6.38 -1.55 10.38
N LYS A 356 5.81 -2.14 11.43
CA LYS A 356 5.84 -3.61 11.65
C LYS A 356 5.15 -4.37 10.51
N LEU A 357 4.10 -3.81 9.93
CA LEU A 357 3.41 -4.38 8.75
C LEU A 357 4.35 -4.39 7.53
N ASP A 358 5.06 -3.30 7.25
CA ASP A 358 6.06 -3.23 6.17
C ASP A 358 7.21 -4.25 6.38
N GLU A 359 7.75 -4.37 7.60
CA GLU A 359 8.80 -5.35 7.93
C GLU A 359 8.33 -6.80 7.76
N THR A 360 7.13 -7.14 8.25
CA THR A 360 6.55 -8.49 8.11
C THR A 360 6.19 -8.82 6.66
N TRP A 361 5.67 -7.85 5.89
CA TRP A 361 5.45 -7.99 4.45
C TRP A 361 6.77 -8.21 3.69
N LYS A 362 7.80 -7.39 3.93
CA LYS A 362 9.14 -7.57 3.34
C LYS A 362 9.73 -8.95 3.66
N ARG A 363 9.63 -9.38 4.91
CA ARG A 363 10.13 -10.69 5.37
C ARG A 363 9.42 -11.84 4.67
N THR A 364 8.09 -11.88 4.72
CA THR A 364 7.29 -12.95 4.10
C THR A 364 7.49 -12.99 2.57
N MET A 365 7.67 -11.85 1.90
CA MET A 365 7.99 -11.82 0.48
C MET A 365 9.40 -12.32 0.18
N GLN A 366 10.40 -12.04 1.03
CA GLN A 366 11.76 -12.58 0.88
C GLN A 366 11.81 -14.09 1.11
N GLU A 367 11.08 -14.59 2.11
CA GLU A 367 10.92 -16.02 2.38
C GLU A 367 10.24 -16.71 1.19
N LYS A 368 9.12 -16.17 0.67
CA LYS A 368 8.48 -16.65 -0.57
C LYS A 368 9.45 -16.64 -1.77
N ALA A 369 10.27 -15.59 -1.94
CA ALA A 369 11.25 -15.51 -3.03
C ALA A 369 12.41 -16.52 -2.88
N PHE A 370 12.77 -16.91 -1.66
CA PHE A 370 13.73 -17.98 -1.39
C PHE A 370 13.12 -19.36 -1.71
N LEU A 371 11.92 -19.65 -1.18
CA LEU A 371 11.15 -20.87 -1.45
C LEU A 371 10.79 -21.05 -2.94
N ALA A 372 10.66 -19.95 -3.70
CA ALA A 372 10.44 -19.99 -5.14
C ALA A 372 11.61 -20.62 -5.92
N ARG A 373 12.85 -20.56 -5.41
CA ARG A 373 14.03 -21.14 -6.07
C ARG A 373 14.27 -22.61 -5.70
N SER A 374 14.07 -22.97 -4.43
CA SER A 374 14.26 -24.34 -3.92
C SER A 374 13.04 -25.22 -4.19
N SER A 375 13.22 -26.54 -4.26
CA SER A 375 12.08 -27.47 -4.25
C SER A 375 11.61 -27.68 -2.82
N ALA A 376 10.31 -27.72 -2.56
CA ALA A 376 9.79 -28.03 -1.21
C ALA A 376 10.30 -29.40 -0.72
N LEU A 377 10.39 -30.37 -1.65
CA LEU A 377 10.93 -31.72 -1.38
C LEU A 377 12.44 -31.74 -1.09
N ALA A 378 13.17 -30.66 -1.39
CA ALA A 378 14.59 -30.50 -1.03
C ALA A 378 14.80 -29.65 0.25
N LEU A 379 13.72 -29.11 0.82
CA LEU A 379 13.70 -28.42 2.11
C LEU A 379 13.11 -29.29 3.23
N ALA A 380 12.28 -30.27 2.89
CA ALA A 380 11.91 -31.34 3.81
C ALA A 380 13.18 -32.05 4.29
N ALA A 381 13.35 -32.15 5.60
CA ALA A 381 14.41 -32.97 6.17
C ALA A 381 14.24 -34.43 5.69
N PRO A 382 15.32 -35.16 5.39
CA PRO A 382 15.22 -36.59 5.14
C PRO A 382 14.58 -37.25 6.38
N LEU A 383 13.52 -38.03 6.19
CA LEU A 383 13.10 -38.94 7.25
C LEU A 383 14.27 -39.88 7.52
N ALA A 384 14.66 -40.01 8.78
CA ALA A 384 15.62 -41.03 9.17
C ALA A 384 14.92 -42.39 9.07
N ASP A 385 15.31 -43.20 8.09
CA ASP A 385 14.92 -44.61 8.06
C ASP A 385 15.50 -45.30 9.31
N GLU A 386 14.65 -45.68 10.25
CA GLU A 386 15.04 -46.45 11.45
C GLU A 386 15.41 -47.90 11.07
N VAL A 387 16.59 -48.07 10.47
CA VAL A 387 17.28 -49.36 10.40
C VAL A 387 18.67 -49.17 10.99
N GLY A 388 18.82 -49.55 12.26
CA GLY A 388 19.97 -49.17 13.07
C GLY A 388 21.30 -49.75 12.58
N THR A 389 22.33 -48.90 12.54
CA THR A 389 23.70 -49.25 12.98
C THR A 389 24.52 -47.98 13.15
N LEU A 390 24.96 -47.72 14.39
CA LEU A 390 26.04 -46.76 14.66
C LEU A 390 27.37 -47.34 14.12
N PRO A 391 28.26 -46.51 13.57
CA PRO A 391 29.37 -46.07 14.40
C PRO A 391 29.72 -44.57 14.30
N SER A 392 30.72 -44.17 15.08
CA SER A 392 30.99 -42.80 15.54
C SER A 392 32.12 -42.05 14.81
N SER A 393 32.22 -40.75 15.12
CA SER A 393 33.28 -39.79 14.72
C SER A 393 33.09 -39.16 13.32
N THR A 394 33.27 -37.85 13.09
CA THR A 394 34.09 -36.86 13.81
C THR A 394 33.43 -35.47 13.85
N ARG A 395 33.81 -34.63 14.83
CA ARG A 395 33.20 -33.32 15.13
C ARG A 395 33.77 -32.16 14.28
N ASN A 396 32.99 -31.07 14.21
CA ASN A 396 33.32 -29.69 13.80
C ASN A 396 33.21 -29.30 12.30
N THR A 397 32.21 -28.47 11.99
CA THR A 397 32.44 -27.02 11.73
C THR A 397 31.13 -26.23 11.92
N ASN A 398 31.24 -24.96 12.31
CA ASN A 398 30.13 -24.18 12.84
C ASN A 398 29.11 -23.74 11.77
N TYR A 399 27.82 -23.97 12.04
CA TYR A 399 26.73 -23.10 11.60
C TYR A 399 25.69 -22.96 12.71
N ASN A 400 25.27 -21.73 13.01
CA ASN A 400 24.23 -21.46 14.00
C ASN A 400 22.87 -21.87 13.43
N THR A 401 22.35 -23.02 13.86
CA THR A 401 20.92 -23.37 13.74
C THR A 401 20.15 -22.81 14.93
N PRO A 402 19.04 -22.07 14.73
CA PRO A 402 18.06 -21.85 15.79
C PRO A 402 17.48 -23.20 16.25
N GLU A 403 17.27 -23.36 17.55
CA GLU A 403 16.68 -24.58 18.11
C GLU A 403 15.19 -24.69 17.73
N PRO A 404 14.67 -25.90 17.47
CA PRO A 404 13.24 -26.09 17.21
C PRO A 404 12.45 -25.96 18.51
N ILE A 405 11.49 -25.04 18.53
CA ILE A 405 10.42 -25.06 19.53
C ILE A 405 9.54 -26.28 19.21
N THR A 406 9.21 -27.07 20.23
CA THR A 406 8.40 -28.28 20.08
C THR A 406 6.96 -27.94 19.70
N ASP A 407 6.57 -28.29 18.47
CA ASP A 407 5.17 -28.26 18.05
C ASP A 407 4.35 -29.30 18.82
N THR A 408 3.39 -28.84 19.63
CA THR A 408 2.18 -29.64 19.90
C THR A 408 1.12 -29.20 18.91
N GLU A 409 0.79 -30.09 17.98
CA GLU A 409 -0.20 -29.82 16.94
C GLU A 409 -1.56 -29.46 17.54
N SER A 410 -2.06 -28.27 17.18
CA SER A 410 -3.48 -28.10 16.93
C SER A 410 -3.64 -27.59 15.51
N THR A 411 -4.31 -28.38 14.68
CA THR A 411 -4.59 -28.05 13.29
C THR A 411 -5.65 -26.96 13.21
N SER A 412 -5.27 -25.72 13.48
CA SER A 412 -5.97 -24.55 12.93
C SER A 412 -5.44 -24.30 11.53
N SER A 413 -6.35 -24.15 10.57
CA SER A 413 -6.07 -23.45 9.33
C SER A 413 -5.45 -22.10 9.65
N VAL A 414 -4.43 -21.68 8.91
CA VAL A 414 -3.88 -20.32 9.01
C VAL A 414 -4.85 -19.35 8.35
N GLU A 415 -5.99 -19.15 9.01
CA GLU A 415 -6.73 -17.90 8.95
C GLU A 415 -5.80 -16.86 9.55
N GLN A 416 -5.26 -15.99 8.70
CA GLN A 416 -4.59 -14.80 9.20
C GLN A 416 -5.66 -13.99 9.93
N GLU A 417 -5.51 -13.77 11.24
CA GLU A 417 -6.36 -12.83 11.98
C GLU A 417 -6.26 -11.47 11.26
N THR A 418 -7.29 -11.12 10.49
CA THR A 418 -7.30 -9.92 9.67
C THR A 418 -7.50 -8.72 10.57
N VAL A 419 -6.40 -8.20 11.10
CA VAL A 419 -6.37 -6.85 11.68
C VAL A 419 -6.81 -5.89 10.56
N THR A 420 -8.07 -5.46 10.62
CA THR A 420 -8.71 -4.60 9.62
C THR A 420 -8.05 -3.24 9.64
N ASN A 421 -7.16 -3.02 8.67
CA ASN A 421 -6.36 -1.82 8.57
C ASN A 421 -7.22 -0.67 8.05
N GLN A 422 -7.90 0.06 8.94
CA GLN A 422 -8.85 1.13 8.58
C GLN A 422 -8.22 2.17 7.63
N LYS A 423 -6.95 2.51 7.83
CA LYS A 423 -6.17 3.38 6.92
C LYS A 423 -6.08 2.85 5.48
N VAL A 424 -5.96 1.54 5.30
CA VAL A 424 -5.92 0.87 3.99
C VAL A 424 -7.32 0.76 3.39
N GLU A 425 -8.31 0.43 4.21
CA GLU A 425 -9.71 0.38 3.77
C GLU A 425 -10.18 1.77 3.30
N LEU A 426 -9.93 2.83 4.08
CA LEU A 426 -10.22 4.21 3.68
C LEU A 426 -9.46 4.62 2.41
N LEU A 427 -8.20 4.20 2.24
CA LEU A 427 -7.45 4.42 0.99
C LEU A 427 -8.16 3.79 -0.21
N LYS A 428 -8.68 2.56 -0.10
CA LYS A 428 -9.46 1.90 -1.17
C LYS A 428 -10.71 2.73 -1.52
N TYR A 429 -11.45 3.22 -0.52
CA TYR A 429 -12.67 4.01 -0.74
C TYR A 429 -12.42 5.46 -1.21
N LEU A 430 -11.28 6.06 -0.87
CA LEU A 430 -10.85 7.36 -1.43
C LEU A 430 -10.50 7.22 -2.92
N LEU A 431 -9.74 6.18 -3.28
CA LEU A 431 -9.39 5.89 -4.67
C LEU A 431 -10.60 5.46 -5.52
N SER A 432 -11.58 4.75 -4.95
CA SER A 432 -12.79 4.35 -5.70
C SER A 432 -13.70 5.53 -6.04
N VAL A 433 -13.83 6.47 -5.11
CA VAL A 433 -14.56 7.76 -5.20
C VAL A 433 -13.80 8.83 -6.01
N GLY A 434 -12.51 8.59 -6.31
CA GLY A 434 -11.67 9.43 -7.18
C GLY A 434 -10.97 10.58 -6.47
N SER A 435 -10.93 10.60 -5.14
CA SER A 435 -10.27 11.65 -4.34
C SER A 435 -8.74 11.45 -4.33
N VAL A 436 -8.06 12.12 -5.26
CA VAL A 436 -6.63 11.85 -5.58
C VAL A 436 -5.69 12.30 -4.46
N ASN A 437 -5.73 13.57 -4.05
CA ASN A 437 -4.72 14.14 -3.16
C ASN A 437 -4.73 13.53 -1.74
N PRO A 438 -5.89 13.30 -1.09
CA PRO A 438 -5.96 12.54 0.17
C PRO A 438 -5.40 11.12 0.07
N ALA A 439 -5.64 10.41 -1.04
CA ALA A 439 -5.08 9.08 -1.27
C ALA A 439 -3.56 9.10 -1.52
N LEU A 440 -3.07 10.08 -2.30
CA LEU A 440 -1.63 10.29 -2.52
C LEU A 440 -0.88 10.65 -1.24
N PHE A 441 -1.49 11.37 -0.29
CA PHE A 441 -0.89 11.62 1.02
C PHE A 441 -0.62 10.30 1.76
N ILE A 442 -1.61 9.41 1.87
CA ILE A 442 -1.47 8.10 2.52
C ILE A 442 -0.42 7.24 1.80
N LEU A 443 -0.43 7.19 0.46
CA LEU A 443 0.53 6.45 -0.35
C LEU A 443 1.96 7.01 -0.27
N SER A 444 2.12 8.34 -0.18
CA SER A 444 3.43 8.98 -0.04
C SER A 444 4.08 8.64 1.30
N ARG A 445 3.27 8.45 2.35
CA ARG A 445 3.71 8.04 3.68
C ARG A 445 4.03 6.55 3.76
N TYR A 446 3.24 5.71 3.09
CA TYR A 446 3.40 4.26 3.09
C TYR A 446 3.39 3.67 1.66
N PRO A 447 4.48 3.84 0.88
CA PRO A 447 4.52 3.39 -0.52
C PRO A 447 4.33 1.88 -0.71
N PHE A 448 4.68 1.09 0.31
CA PHE A 448 4.56 -0.38 0.28
C PHE A 448 3.10 -0.86 0.21
N LEU A 449 2.10 -0.01 0.53
CA LEU A 449 0.69 -0.42 0.55
C LEU A 449 0.19 -0.90 -0.83
N ALA A 450 0.65 -0.30 -1.92
CA ALA A 450 0.37 -0.79 -3.28
C ALA A 450 1.00 -2.18 -3.55
N GLY A 451 2.10 -2.49 -2.86
CA GLY A 451 2.78 -3.79 -2.84
C GLY A 451 2.15 -4.83 -1.90
N CYS A 452 1.42 -4.39 -0.88
CA CYS A 452 0.76 -5.27 0.09
C CYS A 452 -0.67 -5.63 -0.35
N PHE A 453 -1.41 -4.67 -0.92
CA PHE A 453 -2.82 -4.81 -1.26
C PHE A 453 -3.05 -4.60 -2.76
N ASP A 454 -3.29 -5.72 -3.46
CA ASP A 454 -3.53 -5.76 -4.91
C ASP A 454 -4.66 -4.82 -5.37
N GLU A 455 -5.73 -4.74 -4.59
CA GLU A 455 -6.88 -3.84 -4.82
C GLU A 455 -6.47 -2.37 -4.97
N VAL A 456 -5.49 -1.90 -4.19
CA VAL A 456 -4.99 -0.51 -4.27
C VAL A 456 -4.33 -0.26 -5.63
N THR A 457 -3.58 -1.23 -6.14
CA THR A 457 -3.01 -1.16 -7.48
C THR A 457 -4.09 -1.18 -8.56
N ASP A 458 -5.12 -2.02 -8.43
CA ASP A 458 -6.19 -2.10 -9.43
C ASP A 458 -6.99 -0.79 -9.51
N LEU A 459 -7.21 -0.11 -8.39
CA LEU A 459 -7.83 1.23 -8.35
C LEU A 459 -6.93 2.32 -8.96
N LEU A 460 -5.62 2.31 -8.66
CA LEU A 460 -4.66 3.23 -9.30
C LEU A 460 -4.62 3.02 -10.82
N ASN A 461 -4.60 1.76 -11.27
CA ASN A 461 -4.69 1.40 -12.68
C ASN A 461 -6.01 1.89 -13.29
N ARG A 462 -7.16 1.74 -12.61
CA ARG A 462 -8.46 2.28 -13.06
C ARG A 462 -8.43 3.80 -13.29
N ILE A 463 -7.83 4.56 -12.37
CA ILE A 463 -7.68 6.02 -12.49
C ILE A 463 -6.83 6.38 -13.72
N VAL A 464 -5.62 5.80 -13.83
CA VAL A 464 -4.72 6.06 -14.96
C VAL A 464 -5.36 5.63 -16.29
N ASN A 465 -6.02 4.47 -16.32
CA ASN A 465 -6.69 3.93 -17.51
C ASN A 465 -7.87 4.81 -17.95
N TYR A 466 -8.58 5.45 -17.02
CA TYR A 466 -9.57 6.48 -17.34
C TYR A 466 -8.92 7.72 -17.94
N SER A 467 -7.95 8.34 -17.25
CA SER A 467 -7.28 9.58 -17.70
C SER A 467 -6.58 9.47 -19.06
N VAL A 468 -6.04 8.29 -19.39
CA VAL A 468 -5.37 8.00 -20.68
C VAL A 468 -6.37 7.63 -21.79
N ASN A 469 -7.61 7.24 -21.45
CA ASN A 469 -8.57 6.74 -22.43
C ASN A 469 -8.94 7.76 -23.53
N PRO A 470 -9.18 9.06 -23.25
CA PRO A 470 -9.51 10.04 -24.29
C PRO A 470 -8.37 10.24 -25.29
N TYR A 471 -7.12 10.33 -24.82
CA TYR A 471 -5.94 10.43 -25.69
C TYR A 471 -5.79 9.18 -26.57
N TYR A 472 -5.94 7.99 -25.99
CA TYR A 472 -5.91 6.73 -26.75
C TYR A 472 -7.04 6.63 -27.78
N GLN A 473 -8.24 7.18 -27.51
CA GLN A 473 -9.34 7.21 -28.48
C GLN A 473 -9.01 8.09 -29.69
N LYS A 474 -8.34 9.25 -29.52
CA LYS A 474 -7.86 10.09 -30.62
C LYS A 474 -6.88 9.36 -31.56
N ILE A 475 -6.11 8.41 -31.02
CA ILE A 475 -5.09 7.61 -31.74
C ILE A 475 -5.66 6.35 -32.40
N LYS A 476 -6.86 5.89 -32.00
CA LYS A 476 -7.40 4.59 -32.42
C LYS A 476 -8.00 4.67 -33.84
N ASN A 477 -7.31 4.06 -34.82
CA ASN A 477 -7.74 3.97 -36.23
C ASN A 477 -9.12 3.29 -36.50
N PHE A 478 -9.84 2.79 -35.49
CA PHE A 478 -11.17 2.18 -35.64
C PHE A 478 -12.27 3.21 -35.41
N THR A 479 -12.83 3.73 -36.51
CA THR A 479 -13.62 4.96 -36.57
C THR A 479 -15.08 4.88 -36.13
N ASN A 480 -15.61 3.72 -35.72
CA ASN A 480 -16.95 3.63 -35.09
C ASN A 480 -17.11 2.36 -34.21
N PRO A 481 -17.14 2.47 -32.86
CA PRO A 481 -17.44 1.33 -32.00
C PRO A 481 -18.94 0.95 -32.01
N ASN A 482 -19.83 1.92 -32.27
CA ASN A 482 -21.27 1.80 -32.05
C ASN A 482 -22.01 0.79 -32.96
N ASP A 483 -21.42 0.40 -34.10
CA ASP A 483 -21.98 -0.65 -34.96
C ASP A 483 -21.53 -2.06 -34.56
N ILE A 484 -20.36 -2.18 -33.92
CA ILE A 484 -19.76 -3.46 -33.53
C ILE A 484 -20.27 -3.92 -32.15
N THR A 485 -20.62 -2.98 -31.27
CA THR A 485 -21.14 -3.25 -29.91
C THR A 485 -22.64 -3.58 -29.86
N LYS A 486 -23.36 -3.48 -30.98
CA LYS A 486 -24.79 -3.84 -31.05
C LYS A 486 -24.99 -5.32 -30.72
N ARG A 487 -25.74 -5.59 -29.64
CA ARG A 487 -26.11 -6.96 -29.24
C ARG A 487 -26.85 -7.64 -30.39
N ARG A 488 -26.44 -8.86 -30.77
CA ARG A 488 -27.13 -9.65 -31.80
C ARG A 488 -28.56 -9.97 -31.34
N LEU A 489 -29.51 -9.87 -32.27
CA LEU A 489 -30.90 -10.26 -32.03
C LEU A 489 -31.01 -11.78 -31.91
N VAL A 490 -31.96 -12.25 -31.09
CA VAL A 490 -32.19 -13.66 -30.77
C VAL A 490 -33.55 -14.08 -31.36
N PRO A 491 -33.70 -15.29 -31.95
CA PRO A 491 -34.99 -15.77 -32.43
C PRO A 491 -36.02 -15.90 -31.29
N ALA A 492 -37.26 -15.47 -31.54
CA ALA A 492 -38.31 -15.36 -30.52
C ALA A 492 -39.21 -16.60 -30.37
N SER A 493 -39.22 -17.53 -31.33
CA SER A 493 -39.89 -18.83 -31.26
C SER A 493 -39.24 -19.84 -32.21
N SER A 494 -39.43 -21.13 -31.95
CA SER A 494 -39.00 -22.26 -32.79
C SER A 494 -40.05 -22.74 -33.81
N ASP A 495 -41.25 -22.16 -33.80
CA ASP A 495 -42.35 -22.64 -34.66
C ASP A 495 -42.13 -22.30 -36.14
N LYS A 496 -42.31 -23.33 -36.98
CA LYS A 496 -41.78 -23.38 -38.34
C LYS A 496 -42.58 -22.53 -39.33
N SER A 497 -42.09 -21.34 -39.66
CA SER A 497 -42.11 -20.76 -41.03
C SER A 497 -41.55 -19.34 -41.10
N VAL A 498 -41.57 -18.57 -40.01
CA VAL A 498 -41.11 -17.16 -39.99
C VAL A 498 -40.19 -16.93 -38.79
N PHE A 499 -38.90 -16.65 -39.05
CA PHE A 499 -37.94 -16.27 -38.01
C PHE A 499 -38.16 -14.83 -37.57
N THR A 500 -38.91 -14.63 -36.49
CA THR A 500 -39.00 -13.33 -35.81
C THR A 500 -37.80 -13.13 -34.87
N LEU A 501 -37.03 -12.08 -35.10
CA LEU A 501 -35.87 -11.69 -34.28
C LEU A 501 -36.32 -10.68 -33.21
N LYS A 502 -35.91 -10.90 -31.96
CA LYS A 502 -36.15 -10.00 -30.83
C LYS A 502 -34.83 -9.56 -30.20
N SER A 503 -34.79 -8.37 -29.61
CA SER A 503 -33.66 -7.97 -28.78
C SER A 503 -33.53 -8.91 -27.57
N PRO A 504 -32.29 -9.28 -27.16
CA PRO A 504 -32.09 -10.01 -25.91
C PRO A 504 -32.60 -9.18 -24.73
N LYS A 505 -32.93 -9.83 -23.61
CA LYS A 505 -33.26 -9.13 -22.36
C LYS A 505 -32.11 -8.19 -21.99
N ASN A 506 -32.45 -6.99 -21.52
CA ASN A 506 -31.47 -6.12 -20.87
C ASN A 506 -31.08 -6.75 -19.52
N MET A 507 -29.79 -6.68 -19.20
CA MET A 507 -29.30 -7.10 -17.88
C MET A 507 -29.81 -6.11 -16.83
N SER A 508 -30.18 -6.60 -15.65
CA SER A 508 -30.57 -5.72 -14.55
C SER A 508 -29.33 -5.06 -13.94
N THR A 509 -29.40 -3.78 -13.63
CA THR A 509 -28.29 -3.04 -13.00
C THR A 509 -28.47 -3.01 -11.48
N LYS A 510 -27.45 -3.42 -10.73
CA LYS A 510 -27.40 -3.30 -9.26
C LYS A 510 -26.27 -2.34 -8.87
N ARG A 511 -26.50 -1.48 -7.88
CA ARG A 511 -25.43 -0.63 -7.34
C ARG A 511 -24.50 -1.44 -6.43
N ILE A 512 -23.20 -1.22 -6.58
CA ILE A 512 -22.12 -1.87 -5.82
C ILE A 512 -21.23 -0.84 -5.13
N LEU A 513 -20.73 -1.17 -3.94
CA LEU A 513 -19.87 -0.28 -3.14
C LEU A 513 -18.45 -0.21 -3.70
N TYR A 514 -17.97 -1.31 -4.27
CA TYR A 514 -16.60 -1.42 -4.74
C TYR A 514 -16.53 -1.64 -6.27
N PRO A 515 -15.70 -0.90 -7.04
CA PRO A 515 -15.72 -0.95 -8.51
C PRO A 515 -15.42 -2.32 -9.13
N PHE A 516 -14.74 -3.21 -8.41
CA PHE A 516 -14.35 -4.55 -8.87
C PHE A 516 -15.11 -5.68 -8.13
N GLU A 517 -16.20 -5.36 -7.45
CA GLU A 517 -17.07 -6.32 -6.78
C GLU A 517 -17.70 -7.29 -7.80
N GLN A 518 -17.44 -8.59 -7.67
CA GLN A 518 -17.98 -9.60 -8.58
C GLN A 518 -19.37 -10.03 -8.12
N LEU A 519 -20.40 -9.69 -8.91
CA LEU A 519 -21.75 -10.23 -8.73
C LEU A 519 -21.80 -11.67 -9.23
N GLY A 520 -22.31 -12.58 -8.40
CA GLY A 520 -22.47 -14.00 -8.76
C GLY A 520 -23.52 -14.26 -9.85
N ASP A 521 -24.45 -13.31 -10.07
CA ASP A 521 -25.54 -13.44 -11.03
C ASP A 521 -25.13 -12.94 -12.42
N ALA A 522 -24.97 -13.87 -13.36
CA ALA A 522 -24.53 -13.61 -14.73
C ALA A 522 -25.46 -12.68 -15.55
N ASP A 523 -26.72 -12.48 -15.12
CA ASP A 523 -27.71 -11.58 -15.73
C ASP A 523 -27.70 -10.15 -15.12
N THR A 524 -26.90 -9.91 -14.07
CA THR A 524 -26.80 -8.62 -13.39
C THR A 524 -25.51 -7.87 -13.77
N LEU A 525 -25.60 -6.54 -13.91
CA LEU A 525 -24.45 -5.66 -14.06
C LEU A 525 -24.27 -4.80 -12.82
N GLY A 526 -23.05 -4.82 -12.27
CA GLY A 526 -22.62 -3.94 -11.20
C GLY A 526 -22.34 -2.55 -11.74
N VAL A 527 -23.03 -1.55 -11.19
CA VAL A 527 -22.77 -0.14 -11.44
C VAL A 527 -22.22 0.46 -10.14
N PHE A 528 -21.04 1.07 -10.20
CA PHE A 528 -20.46 1.74 -9.03
C PHE A 528 -21.42 2.82 -8.51
N PHE A 529 -21.65 2.86 -7.20
CA PHE A 529 -22.76 3.62 -6.61
C PHE A 529 -22.71 5.15 -6.79
N TYR A 530 -21.54 5.70 -7.12
CA TYR A 530 -21.30 7.14 -7.25
C TYR A 530 -20.76 7.49 -8.64
N ASP A 531 -21.60 8.09 -9.48
CA ASP A 531 -21.30 8.39 -10.88
C ASP A 531 -20.27 9.53 -11.06
N GLU A 532 -20.25 10.50 -10.13
CA GLU A 532 -19.45 11.73 -10.22
C GLU A 532 -17.98 11.55 -9.76
N TRP A 533 -17.50 10.30 -9.61
CA TRP A 533 -16.13 9.97 -9.20
C TRP A 533 -15.03 10.55 -10.11
N VAL A 534 -15.38 10.89 -11.35
CA VAL A 534 -14.48 11.44 -12.37
C VAL A 534 -14.07 12.91 -12.12
N SER A 535 -14.83 13.68 -11.34
CA SER A 535 -14.77 15.16 -11.34
C SER A 535 -13.39 15.79 -11.07
N GLU A 536 -12.54 15.14 -10.29
CA GLU A 536 -11.19 15.62 -9.92
C GLU A 536 -10.07 15.10 -10.83
N LEU A 537 -10.38 14.22 -11.78
CA LEU A 537 -9.36 13.50 -12.55
C LEU A 537 -8.86 14.31 -13.75
N GLU A 538 -7.57 14.59 -13.75
CA GLU A 538 -6.86 15.15 -14.91
C GLU A 538 -6.99 14.20 -16.11
N VAL A 539 -7.45 14.74 -17.25
CA VAL A 539 -7.49 14.03 -18.54
C VAL A 539 -6.22 14.37 -19.32
N VAL A 540 -5.58 13.36 -19.90
CA VAL A 540 -4.37 13.54 -20.71
C VAL A 540 -4.75 14.01 -22.12
N GLU A 541 -4.17 15.13 -22.56
CA GLU A 541 -4.18 15.58 -23.95
C GLU A 541 -2.78 15.55 -24.58
N ASN A 542 -1.74 15.83 -23.81
CA ASN A 542 -0.34 15.91 -24.24
C ASN A 542 0.55 14.82 -23.62
N ILE A 543 1.74 14.63 -24.21
CA ILE A 543 2.68 13.59 -23.74
C ILE A 543 3.43 14.01 -22.47
N ASP A 544 3.65 15.30 -22.25
CA ASP A 544 4.27 15.77 -21.00
C ASP A 544 3.29 15.68 -19.82
N GLU A 545 1.97 15.84 -20.07
CA GLU A 545 0.92 15.48 -19.12
C GLU A 545 0.90 13.96 -18.85
N LEU A 546 1.04 13.12 -19.88
CA LEU A 546 1.16 11.66 -19.70
C LEU A 546 2.36 11.31 -18.81
N LYS A 547 3.53 11.94 -19.01
CA LYS A 547 4.71 11.77 -18.15
C LYS A 547 4.44 12.24 -16.73
N LEU A 548 3.81 13.41 -16.55
CA LEU A 548 3.48 13.96 -15.23
C LEU A 548 2.53 13.02 -14.47
N LEU A 549 1.45 12.58 -15.10
CA LEU A 549 0.47 11.65 -14.55
C LEU A 549 1.11 10.29 -14.21
N SER A 550 2.01 9.79 -15.06
CA SER A 550 2.76 8.56 -14.81
C SER A 550 3.72 8.69 -13.63
N ASN A 551 4.40 9.84 -13.48
CA ASN A 551 5.21 10.15 -12.32
C ASN A 551 4.38 10.28 -11.03
N LYS A 552 3.14 10.81 -11.11
CA LYS A 552 2.20 10.88 -9.98
C LYS A 552 1.70 9.50 -9.53
N PHE A 553 1.27 8.63 -10.45
CA PHE A 553 0.60 7.36 -10.10
C PHE A 553 1.43 6.10 -10.36
N LEU A 554 1.98 5.92 -11.56
CA LEU A 554 2.68 4.68 -11.95
C LEU A 554 3.95 4.44 -11.14
N LYS A 555 4.54 5.49 -10.55
CA LYS A 555 5.66 5.36 -9.60
C LYS A 555 5.30 4.58 -8.32
N PHE A 556 4.06 4.66 -7.84
CA PHE A 556 3.58 3.87 -6.69
C PHE A 556 3.18 2.45 -7.09
N VAL A 557 2.62 2.28 -8.29
CA VAL A 557 2.27 0.96 -8.84
C VAL A 557 3.51 0.12 -9.17
N GLY A 558 4.55 0.75 -9.71
CA GLY A 558 5.79 0.08 -10.09
C GLY A 558 5.55 -1.09 -11.05
N PRO A 559 6.14 -2.28 -10.81
CA PRO A 559 6.02 -3.43 -11.73
C PRO A 559 4.61 -4.05 -11.73
N ARG A 560 3.74 -3.70 -10.78
CA ARG A 560 2.39 -4.26 -10.64
C ARG A 560 1.38 -3.74 -11.65
N LEU A 561 1.78 -2.80 -12.52
CA LEU A 561 1.03 -2.37 -13.69
C LEU A 561 0.72 -3.57 -14.63
N ALA A 562 1.48 -4.67 -14.52
CA ALA A 562 1.17 -5.97 -15.12
C ALA A 562 -0.28 -6.48 -14.91
N ARG A 563 -0.93 -6.07 -13.80
CA ARG A 563 -2.32 -6.46 -13.47
C ARG A 563 -3.37 -5.88 -14.42
N ASP A 564 -3.12 -4.72 -15.03
CA ASP A 564 -3.99 -4.17 -16.09
C ASP A 564 -3.29 -4.27 -17.46
N PRO A 565 -3.42 -5.43 -18.15
CA PRO A 565 -2.87 -5.60 -19.49
C PRO A 565 -3.50 -4.64 -20.52
N SER A 566 -4.70 -4.11 -20.26
CA SER A 566 -5.35 -3.16 -21.17
C SER A 566 -4.65 -1.80 -21.13
N LEU A 567 -4.22 -1.34 -19.95
CA LEU A 567 -3.46 -0.11 -19.78
C LEU A 567 -2.07 -0.20 -20.42
N ILE A 568 -1.36 -1.32 -20.23
CA ILE A 568 -0.06 -1.55 -20.89
C ILE A 568 -0.19 -1.44 -22.41
N VAL A 569 -1.18 -2.13 -23.01
CA VAL A 569 -1.39 -2.08 -24.47
C VAL A 569 -1.73 -0.66 -24.96
N LYS A 570 -2.51 0.12 -24.19
CA LYS A 570 -2.76 1.54 -24.51
C LYS A 570 -1.47 2.35 -24.50
N LEU A 571 -0.67 2.25 -23.44
CA LEU A 571 0.60 2.98 -23.30
C LEU A 571 1.61 2.60 -24.41
N CYS A 572 1.74 1.32 -24.73
CA CYS A 572 2.61 0.87 -25.83
C CYS A 572 2.17 1.45 -27.18
N ARG A 573 0.86 1.39 -27.50
CA ARG A 573 0.32 1.92 -28.76
C ARG A 573 0.44 3.44 -28.87
N ILE A 574 0.27 4.17 -27.76
CA ILE A 574 0.53 5.62 -27.69
C ILE A 574 2.00 5.90 -28.04
N GLY A 575 2.94 5.19 -27.41
CA GLY A 575 4.38 5.32 -27.69
C GLY A 575 4.73 5.03 -29.15
N ILE A 576 4.23 3.92 -29.70
CA ILE A 576 4.43 3.54 -31.10
C ILE A 576 3.88 4.61 -32.06
N HIS A 577 2.68 5.15 -31.79
CA HIS A 577 2.09 6.20 -32.63
C HIS A 577 2.93 7.48 -32.59
N HIS A 578 3.34 7.92 -31.40
CA HIS A 578 4.14 9.14 -31.26
C HIS A 578 5.54 8.99 -31.88
N ILE A 579 6.23 7.88 -31.66
CA ILE A 579 7.56 7.64 -32.26
C ILE A 579 7.47 7.66 -33.80
N ARG A 580 6.39 7.12 -34.38
CA ARG A 580 6.15 7.17 -35.83
C ARG A 580 5.77 8.57 -36.35
N ALA A 581 5.22 9.44 -35.50
CA ALA A 581 4.88 10.82 -35.84
C ALA A 581 6.06 11.79 -35.66
N LEU A 582 7.12 11.39 -34.96
CA LEU A 582 8.25 12.26 -34.64
C LEU A 582 9.20 12.44 -35.83
N SER A 583 9.37 13.67 -36.31
CA SER A 583 10.29 13.98 -37.42
C SER A 583 11.77 13.98 -37.03
N ASN A 584 12.08 14.19 -35.74
CA ASN A 584 13.43 14.55 -35.28
C ASN A 584 14.25 13.39 -34.70
N ASN A 585 13.77 12.14 -34.76
CA ASN A 585 14.47 10.93 -34.24
C ASN A 585 14.85 10.92 -32.74
N ASP A 586 14.49 11.93 -31.94
CA ASP A 586 14.74 11.97 -30.49
C ASP A 586 13.86 10.98 -29.71
N ILE A 587 14.27 9.71 -29.73
CA ILE A 587 13.57 8.59 -29.10
C ILE A 587 13.86 8.50 -27.58
N SER A 588 14.83 9.25 -27.06
CA SER A 588 15.29 9.18 -25.66
C SER A 588 14.19 9.34 -24.59
N PRO A 589 13.18 10.23 -24.70
CA PRO A 589 12.16 10.35 -23.66
C PRO A 589 11.26 9.11 -23.56
N TRP A 590 11.06 8.41 -24.68
CA TRP A 590 10.31 7.15 -24.73
C TRP A 590 11.14 5.97 -24.26
N LEU A 591 12.46 6.00 -24.43
CA LEU A 591 13.38 5.01 -23.85
C LEU A 591 13.37 5.10 -22.32
N GLU A 592 13.46 6.30 -21.74
CA GLU A 592 13.38 6.52 -20.29
C GLU A 592 12.02 6.09 -19.73
N TYR A 593 10.92 6.49 -20.38
CA TYR A 593 9.57 6.09 -19.99
C TYR A 593 9.38 4.57 -20.03
N PHE A 594 9.84 3.92 -21.11
CA PHE A 594 9.79 2.47 -21.26
C PHE A 594 10.59 1.76 -20.16
N ARG A 595 11.84 2.18 -19.95
CA ARG A 595 12.77 1.63 -18.95
C ARG A 595 12.23 1.71 -17.52
N ASN A 596 11.60 2.84 -17.16
CA ASN A 596 11.13 3.09 -15.80
C ASN A 596 9.78 2.44 -15.50
N PHE A 597 8.82 2.45 -16.44
CA PHE A 597 7.43 2.03 -16.17
C PHE A 597 7.05 0.71 -16.85
N ILE A 598 7.29 0.55 -18.15
CA ILE A 598 6.76 -0.60 -18.92
C ILE A 598 7.66 -1.84 -18.75
N PHE A 599 8.97 -1.66 -18.86
CA PHE A 599 9.95 -2.74 -18.94
C PHE A 599 10.01 -3.62 -17.66
N PRO A 600 9.95 -3.07 -16.43
CA PRO A 600 9.91 -3.90 -15.21
C PRO A 600 8.66 -4.78 -15.11
N CYS A 601 7.55 -4.38 -15.73
CA CYS A 601 6.28 -5.10 -15.63
C CYS A 601 6.28 -6.44 -16.37
N ILE A 602 7.12 -6.60 -17.40
CA ILE A 602 7.12 -7.78 -18.28
C ILE A 602 7.23 -9.08 -17.47
N SER A 603 8.08 -9.09 -16.46
CA SER A 603 8.32 -10.23 -15.56
C SER A 603 7.13 -10.59 -14.65
N LEU A 604 6.12 -9.74 -14.50
CA LEU A 604 4.91 -10.01 -13.70
C LEU A 604 3.64 -10.22 -14.54
N ILE A 605 3.71 -10.08 -15.87
CA ILE A 605 2.57 -10.34 -16.76
C ILE A 605 2.31 -11.86 -16.81
N ASP A 606 1.04 -12.27 -16.69
CA ASP A 606 0.60 -13.66 -16.90
C ASP A 606 0.83 -14.15 -18.34
N ASP A 607 0.52 -15.42 -18.65
CA ASP A 607 0.73 -16.09 -19.96
C ASP A 607 -0.02 -15.45 -21.18
N ASN A 608 0.22 -14.17 -21.49
CA ASN A 608 -0.48 -13.39 -22.51
C ASN A 608 0.48 -12.88 -23.61
N PRO A 609 0.70 -13.67 -24.69
CA PRO A 609 1.62 -13.29 -25.75
C PRO A 609 1.18 -12.04 -26.53
N GLY A 610 -0.11 -11.66 -26.50
CA GLY A 610 -0.62 -10.47 -27.19
C GLY A 610 -0.13 -9.17 -26.57
N VAL A 611 -0.04 -9.10 -25.24
CA VAL A 611 0.51 -7.92 -24.53
C VAL A 611 2.00 -7.80 -24.80
N ILE A 612 2.73 -8.91 -24.73
CA ILE A 612 4.19 -8.95 -24.95
C ILE A 612 4.54 -8.59 -26.40
N TYR A 613 3.71 -8.96 -27.37
CA TYR A 613 3.87 -8.52 -28.75
C TYR A 613 3.79 -6.98 -28.89
N GLU A 614 2.86 -6.32 -28.21
CA GLU A 614 2.73 -4.84 -28.23
C GLU A 614 3.92 -4.16 -27.52
N ILE A 615 4.34 -4.70 -26.36
CA ILE A 615 5.55 -4.25 -25.65
C ILE A 615 6.79 -4.38 -26.55
N PHE A 616 6.97 -5.54 -27.20
CA PHE A 616 8.10 -5.76 -28.09
C PHE A 616 8.01 -4.91 -29.35
N THR A 617 6.82 -4.62 -29.86
CA THR A 617 6.62 -3.71 -31.01
C THR A 617 7.07 -2.28 -30.67
N LEU A 618 6.83 -1.80 -29.45
CA LEU A 618 7.43 -0.56 -28.96
C LEU A 618 8.95 -0.69 -28.83
N MET A 619 9.44 -1.78 -28.24
CA MET A 619 10.88 -1.99 -28.03
C MET A 619 11.67 -2.09 -29.36
N ARG A 620 11.08 -2.62 -30.43
CA ARG A 620 11.65 -2.69 -31.79
C ARG A 620 11.90 -1.32 -32.43
N CYS A 621 11.31 -0.24 -31.91
CA CYS A 621 11.64 1.12 -32.36
C CYS A 621 13.00 1.59 -31.85
N PHE A 622 13.60 0.92 -30.85
CA PHE A 622 14.91 1.27 -30.32
C PHE A 622 16.05 0.54 -31.09
N PRO A 623 17.21 1.18 -31.32
CA PRO A 623 18.37 0.54 -31.96
C PRO A 623 18.84 -0.73 -31.22
N LEU A 624 19.36 -1.73 -31.96
CA LEU A 624 19.81 -3.02 -31.43
C LEU A 624 20.69 -2.89 -30.17
N GLU A 625 21.67 -1.99 -30.19
CA GLU A 625 22.61 -1.78 -29.07
C GLU A 625 21.88 -1.34 -27.80
N THR A 626 20.92 -0.43 -27.91
CA THR A 626 20.10 0.02 -26.76
C THR A 626 19.20 -1.09 -26.22
N ARG A 627 18.63 -1.94 -27.09
CA ARG A 627 17.82 -3.11 -26.69
C ARG A 627 18.68 -4.13 -25.93
N TYR A 628 19.91 -4.37 -26.36
CA TYR A 628 20.84 -5.27 -25.68
C TYR A 628 21.36 -4.67 -24.37
N GLY A 629 21.53 -3.34 -24.29
CA GLY A 629 21.75 -2.63 -23.03
C GLY A 629 20.62 -2.84 -22.02
N LEU A 630 19.35 -2.71 -22.47
CA LEU A 630 18.16 -2.99 -21.65
C LEU A 630 18.12 -4.46 -21.18
N TYR A 631 18.44 -5.43 -22.05
CA TYR A 631 18.53 -6.85 -21.64
C TYR A 631 19.63 -7.10 -20.58
N GLY A 632 20.79 -6.45 -20.73
CA GLY A 632 21.85 -6.47 -19.71
C GLY A 632 21.35 -5.94 -18.37
N GLU A 633 20.77 -4.74 -18.37
CA GLU A 633 20.20 -4.11 -17.18
C GLU A 633 19.08 -4.96 -16.54
N TRP A 634 18.23 -5.59 -17.34
CA TRP A 634 17.14 -6.43 -16.85
C TRP A 634 17.66 -7.57 -15.97
N SER A 635 18.64 -8.32 -16.48
CA SER A 635 19.26 -9.44 -15.77
C SER A 635 20.14 -9.00 -14.58
N ALA A 636 20.84 -7.88 -14.72
CA ALA A 636 21.80 -7.41 -13.74
C ALA A 636 21.14 -6.67 -12.56
N VAL A 637 20.16 -5.81 -12.83
CA VAL A 637 19.60 -4.83 -11.89
C VAL A 637 18.10 -5.02 -11.68
N ILE A 638 17.29 -4.99 -12.74
CA ILE A 638 15.81 -4.88 -12.62
C ILE A 638 15.20 -6.13 -11.96
N LEU A 639 15.63 -7.35 -12.35
CA LEU A 639 15.17 -8.58 -11.70
C LEU A 639 15.57 -8.71 -10.22
N LYS A 640 16.43 -7.81 -9.71
CA LYS A 640 16.91 -7.79 -8.32
C LYS A 640 16.41 -6.57 -7.55
N SER A 641 15.77 -5.59 -8.19
CA SER A 641 15.38 -4.31 -7.56
C SER A 641 14.19 -4.47 -6.61
N THR A 642 13.20 -5.29 -6.97
CA THR A 642 12.05 -5.61 -6.12
C THR A 642 11.98 -7.10 -5.80
N VAL A 643 11.42 -7.42 -4.62
CA VAL A 643 11.31 -8.81 -4.15
C VAL A 643 10.36 -9.63 -5.04
N GLU A 644 9.33 -8.99 -5.61
CA GLU A 644 8.36 -9.61 -6.51
C GLU A 644 8.98 -10.06 -7.83
N LEU A 645 9.83 -9.22 -8.45
CA LEU A 645 10.56 -9.56 -9.67
C LEU A 645 11.55 -10.71 -9.42
N LYS A 646 12.23 -10.68 -8.26
CA LYS A 646 13.12 -11.75 -7.81
C LYS A 646 12.38 -13.07 -7.59
N LEU A 647 11.16 -13.02 -7.03
CA LEU A 647 10.28 -14.18 -6.84
C LEU A 647 9.82 -14.74 -8.19
N SER A 648 9.33 -13.90 -9.10
CA SER A 648 8.90 -14.32 -10.45
C SER A 648 10.05 -14.96 -11.24
N SER A 649 11.23 -14.33 -11.25
CA SER A 649 12.41 -14.91 -11.88
C SER A 649 12.83 -16.24 -11.24
N GLY A 650 12.74 -16.37 -9.91
CA GLY A 650 13.04 -17.63 -9.22
C GLY A 650 12.07 -18.75 -9.60
N LYS A 651 10.77 -18.44 -9.68
CA LYS A 651 9.72 -19.34 -10.16
C LYS A 651 9.97 -19.78 -11.60
N ALA A 652 10.23 -18.84 -12.51
CA ALA A 652 10.51 -19.11 -13.92
C ALA A 652 11.76 -19.99 -14.12
N GLU A 653 12.83 -19.77 -13.35
CA GLU A 653 14.05 -20.59 -13.39
C GLU A 653 13.77 -22.05 -12.95
N LYS A 654 13.03 -22.22 -11.85
CA LYS A 654 12.63 -23.53 -11.30
C LYS A 654 11.69 -24.28 -12.26
N GLU A 655 10.69 -23.61 -12.81
CA GLU A 655 9.76 -24.19 -13.78
C GLU A 655 10.47 -24.58 -15.07
N THR A 656 11.38 -23.73 -15.59
CA THR A 656 12.23 -24.05 -16.75
C THR A 656 13.04 -25.32 -16.51
N LYS A 657 13.75 -25.41 -15.38
CA LYS A 657 14.53 -26.60 -15.00
C LYS A 657 13.65 -27.84 -14.86
N ASN A 658 12.41 -27.71 -14.36
CA ASN A 658 11.46 -28.81 -14.24
C ASN A 658 10.91 -29.29 -15.60
N VAL A 659 10.68 -28.39 -16.54
CA VAL A 659 10.25 -28.72 -17.90
C VAL A 659 11.37 -29.43 -18.66
N LEU A 660 12.60 -28.92 -18.60
CA LEU A 660 13.76 -29.51 -19.29
C LEU A 660 14.11 -30.91 -18.76
N LYS A 661 14.05 -31.13 -17.43
CA LYS A 661 14.20 -32.46 -16.81
C LYS A 661 13.17 -33.50 -17.27
N ARG A 662 12.03 -33.06 -17.80
CA ARG A 662 10.94 -33.93 -18.28
C ARG A 662 10.90 -34.03 -19.81
N LEU A 663 11.78 -33.34 -20.54
CA LEU A 663 11.78 -33.30 -21.99
C LEU A 663 12.28 -34.63 -22.57
N SER A 664 11.48 -35.23 -23.45
CA SER A 664 11.81 -36.46 -24.17
C SER A 664 11.33 -36.39 -25.62
N LYS A 665 11.81 -37.31 -26.47
CA LYS A 665 11.39 -37.42 -27.88
C LYS A 665 9.87 -37.60 -28.07
N THR A 666 9.13 -38.10 -27.07
CA THR A 666 7.69 -38.34 -27.19
C THR A 666 6.84 -37.13 -26.77
N ASN A 667 7.33 -36.28 -25.86
CA ASN A 667 6.53 -35.19 -25.26
C ASN A 667 6.96 -33.77 -25.66
N VAL A 668 7.91 -33.63 -26.60
CA VAL A 668 8.49 -32.36 -27.08
C VAL A 668 7.43 -31.26 -27.26
N LYS A 669 6.35 -31.54 -28.00
CA LYS A 669 5.33 -30.53 -28.35
C LYS A 669 4.58 -29.97 -27.14
N GLU A 670 4.40 -30.75 -26.07
CA GLU A 670 3.68 -30.30 -24.87
C GLU A 670 4.62 -29.56 -23.93
N MET A 671 5.78 -30.16 -23.61
CA MET A 671 6.78 -29.57 -22.73
C MET A 671 7.26 -28.22 -23.26
N MET A 672 7.43 -28.09 -24.58
CA MET A 672 7.95 -26.86 -25.17
C MET A 672 6.88 -25.76 -25.36
N ARG A 673 5.59 -26.10 -25.36
CA ARG A 673 4.51 -25.09 -25.18
C ARG A 673 4.50 -24.54 -23.76
N LYS A 674 4.77 -25.40 -22.76
CA LYS A 674 4.97 -24.97 -21.36
C LYS A 674 6.23 -24.10 -21.23
N LEU A 675 7.34 -24.48 -21.86
CA LEU A 675 8.57 -23.67 -21.88
C LEU A 675 8.36 -22.31 -22.58
N ALA A 676 7.64 -22.29 -23.71
CA ALA A 676 7.31 -21.06 -24.40
C ALA A 676 6.53 -20.10 -23.50
N LYS A 677 5.48 -20.57 -22.82
CA LYS A 677 4.72 -19.78 -21.82
C LYS A 677 5.64 -19.13 -20.77
N ILE A 678 6.53 -19.90 -20.15
CA ILE A 678 7.49 -19.36 -19.16
C ILE A 678 8.42 -18.30 -19.78
N SER A 679 8.84 -18.50 -21.04
CA SER A 679 9.67 -17.53 -21.78
C SER A 679 8.95 -16.23 -22.17
N TYR A 680 7.62 -16.17 -22.09
CA TYR A 680 6.84 -14.97 -22.44
C TYR A 680 7.15 -13.83 -21.45
N SER A 681 6.96 -14.06 -20.15
CA SER A 681 7.18 -13.06 -19.11
C SER A 681 8.65 -12.93 -18.71
N ASN A 682 9.41 -14.04 -18.72
CA ASN A 682 10.82 -14.06 -18.28
C ASN A 682 11.75 -14.73 -19.31
N PRO A 683 11.94 -14.15 -20.51
CA PRO A 683 12.75 -14.75 -21.57
C PRO A 683 14.21 -14.94 -21.16
N LEU A 684 14.86 -13.93 -20.56
CA LEU A 684 16.28 -13.99 -20.22
C LEU A 684 16.60 -15.11 -19.22
N THR A 685 15.86 -15.19 -18.11
CA THR A 685 16.05 -16.23 -17.09
C THR A 685 15.78 -17.62 -17.67
N THR A 686 14.72 -17.76 -18.47
CA THR A 686 14.36 -19.01 -19.16
C THR A 686 15.46 -19.48 -20.11
N PHE A 687 15.94 -18.59 -20.99
CA PHE A 687 16.99 -18.95 -21.94
C PHE A 687 18.35 -19.17 -21.29
N THR A 688 18.68 -18.48 -20.20
CA THR A 688 19.93 -18.73 -19.44
C THR A 688 19.92 -20.14 -18.83
N ALA A 689 18.80 -20.53 -18.20
CA ALA A 689 18.63 -21.88 -17.65
C ALA A 689 18.58 -22.96 -18.75
N LEU A 690 17.98 -22.67 -19.90
CA LEU A 690 17.95 -23.54 -21.08
C LEU A 690 19.34 -23.75 -21.68
N ILE A 691 20.10 -22.68 -21.93
CA ILE A 691 21.45 -22.76 -22.50
C ILE A 691 22.39 -23.51 -21.56
N SER A 692 22.32 -23.28 -20.25
CA SER A 692 23.09 -24.04 -19.25
C SER A 692 22.80 -25.55 -19.27
N GLN A 693 21.58 -25.97 -19.65
CA GLN A 693 21.23 -27.39 -19.83
C GLN A 693 21.70 -27.94 -21.18
N VAL A 694 21.65 -27.15 -22.25
CA VAL A 694 22.15 -27.55 -23.58
C VAL A 694 23.68 -27.66 -23.59
N GLU A 695 24.39 -26.80 -22.84
CA GLU A 695 25.85 -26.90 -22.64
C GLU A 695 26.30 -28.17 -21.92
N SER A 696 25.43 -28.78 -21.09
CA SER A 696 25.74 -29.97 -20.32
C SER A 696 25.22 -31.27 -20.96
N TYR A 697 24.20 -31.20 -21.81
CA TYR A 697 23.56 -32.37 -22.44
C TYR A 697 23.35 -32.17 -23.95
N ASP A 698 24.27 -32.68 -24.78
CA ASP A 698 24.26 -32.53 -26.25
C ASP A 698 22.93 -32.98 -26.89
N ASN A 699 22.40 -34.12 -26.42
CA ASN A 699 21.15 -34.72 -26.90
C ASN A 699 19.92 -33.82 -26.69
N LEU A 700 19.99 -32.84 -25.77
CA LEU A 700 18.91 -31.90 -25.47
C LEU A 700 18.78 -30.82 -26.56
N GLY A 701 19.91 -30.42 -27.16
CA GLY A 701 19.97 -29.32 -28.12
C GLY A 701 19.02 -29.53 -29.31
N GLU A 702 18.99 -30.72 -29.90
CA GLU A 702 18.14 -31.01 -31.06
C GLU A 702 16.64 -30.97 -30.74
N LEU A 703 16.25 -31.46 -29.56
CA LEU A 703 14.85 -31.44 -29.10
C LEU A 703 14.37 -30.00 -28.86
N VAL A 704 15.24 -29.16 -28.31
CA VAL A 704 14.97 -27.73 -28.12
C VAL A 704 14.91 -27.01 -29.48
N VAL A 705 15.80 -27.33 -30.43
CA VAL A 705 15.76 -26.79 -31.80
C VAL A 705 14.49 -27.16 -32.54
N GLU A 706 13.89 -28.34 -32.35
CA GLU A 706 12.59 -28.63 -32.99
C GLU A 706 11.46 -27.71 -32.53
N ALA A 707 11.56 -27.24 -31.28
CA ALA A 707 10.43 -26.71 -30.56
C ALA A 707 10.57 -25.23 -30.13
N ALA A 708 11.72 -24.61 -30.41
CA ALA A 708 11.92 -23.17 -30.39
C ALA A 708 10.88 -22.40 -31.26
N ARG A 709 10.22 -23.08 -32.21
CA ARG A 709 9.11 -22.55 -33.03
C ARG A 709 7.95 -21.90 -32.24
N TYR A 710 7.84 -22.15 -30.93
CA TYR A 710 6.81 -21.58 -30.08
C TYR A 710 7.24 -20.31 -29.34
N PHE A 711 8.49 -19.87 -29.46
CA PHE A 711 8.96 -18.61 -28.87
C PHE A 711 8.35 -17.40 -29.58
N THR A 712 8.08 -16.34 -28.81
CA THR A 712 7.62 -15.04 -29.32
C THR A 712 8.74 -14.30 -30.05
N ASP A 713 8.40 -13.25 -30.82
CA ASP A 713 9.36 -12.36 -31.46
C ASP A 713 10.37 -11.77 -30.46
N MET A 714 9.92 -11.43 -29.25
CA MET A 714 10.79 -11.00 -28.15
C MET A 714 11.75 -12.12 -27.69
N GLY A 715 11.28 -13.37 -27.70
CA GLY A 715 12.12 -14.53 -27.42
C GLY A 715 13.23 -14.72 -28.46
N TRP A 716 12.91 -14.52 -29.74
CA TRP A 716 13.89 -14.59 -30.84
C TRP A 716 14.95 -13.48 -30.81
N ASP A 717 14.63 -12.33 -30.23
CA ASP A 717 15.55 -11.19 -30.06
C ASP A 717 16.43 -11.31 -28.80
N ALA A 718 15.87 -11.87 -27.72
CA ALA A 718 16.56 -12.10 -26.45
C ALA A 718 17.48 -13.34 -26.48
N LEU A 719 17.17 -14.36 -27.28
CA LEU A 719 17.95 -15.61 -27.33
C LEU A 719 19.40 -15.39 -27.84
N PRO A 720 19.67 -14.66 -28.94
CA PRO A 720 21.03 -14.29 -29.35
C PRO A 720 21.80 -13.50 -28.29
N PHE A 721 21.14 -12.60 -27.56
CA PHE A 721 21.76 -11.86 -26.46
C PHE A 721 22.25 -12.78 -25.34
N VAL A 722 21.45 -13.78 -24.92
CA VAL A 722 21.87 -14.74 -23.89
C VAL A 722 23.00 -15.65 -24.39
N ILE A 723 22.96 -16.06 -25.67
CA ILE A 723 24.07 -16.79 -26.31
C ILE A 723 25.37 -15.97 -26.24
N ILE A 724 25.33 -14.70 -26.64
CA ILE A 724 26.48 -13.80 -26.61
C ILE A 724 27.02 -13.65 -25.19
N ASN A 725 26.16 -13.36 -24.21
CA ASN A 725 26.55 -13.21 -22.81
C ASN A 725 27.26 -14.47 -22.26
N GLN A 726 26.82 -15.65 -22.69
CA GLN A 726 27.37 -16.94 -22.29
C GLN A 726 28.72 -17.25 -22.98
N LEU A 727 28.91 -16.80 -24.23
CA LEU A 727 30.20 -16.84 -24.92
C LEU A 727 31.21 -15.90 -24.26
N THR A 728 30.81 -14.66 -23.96
CA THR A 728 31.65 -13.64 -23.31
C THR A 728 31.82 -13.85 -21.80
N SER A 729 31.42 -14.99 -21.25
CA SER A 729 31.39 -15.28 -19.80
C SER A 729 32.77 -15.38 -19.12
N GLY A 730 33.86 -15.25 -19.86
CA GLY A 730 35.24 -15.35 -19.34
C GLY A 730 35.65 -16.75 -18.89
N ARG A 731 34.81 -17.77 -19.10
CA ARG A 731 35.16 -19.17 -18.86
C ARG A 731 36.24 -19.60 -19.83
N SER A 732 37.22 -20.36 -19.34
CA SER A 732 38.25 -20.98 -20.21
C SER A 732 37.58 -21.84 -21.29
N THR A 733 37.93 -21.59 -22.54
CA THR A 733 37.40 -22.25 -23.74
C THR A 733 38.18 -23.52 -24.10
N LEU A 734 39.47 -23.59 -23.74
CA LEU A 734 40.33 -24.75 -23.94
C LEU A 734 40.23 -25.76 -22.79
N GLN A 735 40.36 -27.05 -23.12
CA GLN A 735 40.57 -28.12 -22.15
C GLN A 735 41.99 -28.01 -21.52
N GLY A 736 42.20 -28.62 -20.35
CA GLY A 736 43.51 -28.58 -19.67
C GLY A 736 44.67 -29.18 -20.48
N ASP A 737 44.35 -30.00 -21.49
CA ASP A 737 45.31 -30.62 -22.41
C ASP A 737 45.72 -29.70 -23.58
N GLY A 738 45.12 -28.50 -23.72
CA GLY A 738 45.38 -27.52 -24.78
C GLY A 738 44.93 -27.91 -26.20
N LEU A 739 44.82 -29.21 -26.48
CA LEU A 739 44.48 -29.76 -27.79
C LEU A 739 43.02 -29.53 -28.22
N THR A 740 42.07 -29.63 -27.29
CA THR A 740 40.63 -29.66 -27.59
C THR A 740 39.90 -28.47 -26.98
N ASP A 741 38.98 -27.91 -27.76
CA ASP A 741 37.97 -27.00 -27.22
C ASP A 741 37.06 -27.74 -26.24
N ARG A 742 36.61 -27.03 -25.19
CA ARG A 742 35.73 -27.61 -24.20
C ARG A 742 34.39 -27.96 -24.82
N LYS A 743 33.87 -29.11 -24.41
CA LYS A 743 32.58 -29.64 -24.83
C LYS A 743 31.44 -28.62 -24.76
N TRP A 744 31.35 -27.80 -23.71
CA TRP A 744 30.30 -26.78 -23.58
C TRP A 744 30.27 -25.80 -24.77
N LEU A 745 31.44 -25.41 -25.28
CA LEU A 745 31.57 -24.48 -26.41
C LEU A 745 31.15 -25.15 -27.72
N GLN A 746 31.54 -26.42 -27.92
CA GLN A 746 31.15 -27.23 -29.07
C GLN A 746 29.63 -27.50 -29.11
N SER A 747 29.04 -27.88 -27.97
CA SER A 747 27.60 -28.13 -27.86
C SER A 747 26.79 -26.84 -28.04
N LEU A 748 27.30 -25.70 -27.53
CA LEU A 748 26.69 -24.39 -27.74
C LEU A 748 26.80 -23.94 -29.21
N SER A 749 27.97 -24.01 -29.84
CA SER A 749 28.14 -23.61 -31.25
C SER A 749 27.30 -24.47 -32.21
N ALA A 750 27.25 -25.78 -32.00
CA ALA A 750 26.39 -26.66 -32.81
C ALA A 750 24.90 -26.35 -32.61
N PHE A 751 24.47 -26.02 -31.38
CA PHE A 751 23.10 -25.60 -31.09
C PHE A 751 22.74 -24.26 -31.74
N THR A 752 23.60 -23.24 -31.63
CA THR A 752 23.36 -21.92 -32.23
C THR A 752 23.30 -22.01 -33.76
N ALA A 753 24.18 -22.80 -34.37
CA ALA A 753 24.19 -23.03 -35.81
C ALA A 753 22.94 -23.78 -36.30
N LYS A 754 22.49 -24.84 -35.59
CA LYS A 754 21.25 -25.55 -35.90
C LYS A 754 19.99 -24.67 -35.76
N LEU A 755 19.94 -23.79 -34.74
CA LEU A 755 18.87 -22.78 -34.61
C LEU A 755 18.89 -21.80 -35.79
N CYS A 756 20.06 -21.19 -36.06
CA CYS A 756 20.22 -20.20 -37.12
C CYS A 756 19.99 -20.79 -38.51
N ALA A 757 20.20 -22.09 -38.73
CA ALA A 757 19.84 -22.77 -39.98
C ALA A 757 18.31 -22.90 -40.12
N LYS A 758 17.65 -23.47 -39.10
CA LYS A 758 16.24 -23.88 -39.13
C LYS A 758 15.24 -22.71 -39.13
N TYR A 759 15.53 -21.64 -38.41
CA TYR A 759 14.61 -20.51 -38.23
C TYR A 759 15.12 -19.24 -38.90
N SER A 760 14.26 -18.57 -39.68
CA SER A 760 14.56 -17.26 -40.28
C SER A 760 14.29 -16.07 -39.36
N LEU A 761 13.64 -16.30 -38.20
CA LEU A 761 13.34 -15.27 -37.21
C LEU A 761 14.55 -14.92 -36.34
N MET A 762 15.52 -15.82 -36.24
CA MET A 762 16.77 -15.60 -35.52
C MET A 762 17.76 -14.87 -36.43
N ASP A 763 18.17 -13.67 -36.02
CA ASP A 763 19.20 -12.89 -36.69
C ASP A 763 20.60 -13.38 -36.26
N PRO A 764 21.46 -13.88 -37.18
CA PRO A 764 22.83 -14.27 -36.86
C PRO A 764 23.80 -13.08 -36.77
N SER A 765 23.41 -11.88 -37.25
CA SER A 765 24.30 -10.71 -37.32
C SER A 765 25.00 -10.37 -36.00
N PRO A 766 24.30 -10.33 -34.83
CA PRO A 766 24.92 -9.98 -33.56
C PRO A 766 25.97 -11.01 -33.13
N ILE A 767 25.73 -12.30 -33.39
CA ILE A 767 26.64 -13.39 -33.02
C ILE A 767 27.91 -13.31 -33.88
N VAL A 768 27.78 -13.14 -35.20
CA VAL A 768 28.92 -13.04 -36.11
C VAL A 768 29.75 -11.77 -35.84
N LEU A 769 29.10 -10.65 -35.52
CA LEU A 769 29.78 -9.44 -35.05
C LEU A 769 30.57 -9.66 -33.76
N THR A 770 30.05 -10.43 -32.79
CA THR A 770 30.79 -10.75 -31.57
C THR A 770 31.98 -11.67 -31.84
N VAL A 771 31.82 -12.69 -32.68
CA VAL A 771 32.93 -13.55 -33.12
C VAL A 771 34.02 -12.70 -33.78
N LEU A 772 33.68 -11.84 -34.76
CA LEU A 772 34.63 -10.94 -35.42
C LEU A 772 35.42 -10.06 -34.43
N ARG A 773 34.74 -9.48 -33.44
CA ARG A 773 35.37 -8.68 -32.36
C ARG A 773 36.27 -9.49 -31.44
N GLU A 774 36.06 -10.80 -31.31
CA GLU A 774 36.94 -11.72 -30.59
C GLU A 774 38.13 -12.18 -31.44
N LEU A 775 37.93 -12.37 -32.76
CA LEU A 775 39.01 -12.68 -33.69
C LEU A 775 40.03 -11.55 -33.81
N HIS A 776 39.59 -10.29 -33.80
CA HIS A 776 40.47 -9.11 -33.70
C HIS A 776 41.29 -9.04 -32.41
N LYS A 777 40.92 -9.81 -31.38
CA LYS A 777 41.68 -9.95 -30.12
C LYS A 777 42.58 -11.20 -30.11
N ASP A 778 42.85 -11.78 -31.28
CA ASP A 778 43.57 -13.04 -31.48
C ASP A 778 42.96 -14.27 -30.74
N ASN A 779 41.68 -14.22 -30.30
CA ASN A 779 41.04 -15.37 -29.66
C ASN A 779 40.58 -16.39 -30.71
N THR A 780 41.38 -17.45 -30.90
CA THR A 780 41.12 -18.53 -31.86
C THR A 780 39.92 -19.41 -31.50
N SER A 781 39.51 -19.48 -30.22
CA SER A 781 38.42 -20.37 -29.80
C SER A 781 37.03 -19.98 -30.35
N SER A 782 36.82 -18.70 -30.69
CA SER A 782 35.58 -18.21 -31.29
C SER A 782 35.33 -18.73 -32.72
N ILE A 783 36.37 -19.27 -33.37
CA ILE A 783 36.32 -19.81 -34.74
C ILE A 783 35.43 -21.05 -34.83
N VAL A 784 35.28 -21.81 -33.74
CA VAL A 784 34.38 -22.97 -33.65
C VAL A 784 32.93 -22.59 -33.98
N ILE A 785 32.50 -21.39 -33.59
CA ILE A 785 31.15 -20.89 -33.88
C ILE A 785 30.98 -20.63 -35.37
N LEU A 786 31.97 -20.02 -36.03
CA LEU A 786 31.93 -19.79 -37.47
C LEU A 786 32.00 -21.10 -38.26
N LYS A 787 32.82 -22.06 -37.82
CA LYS A 787 32.89 -23.42 -38.36
C LYS A 787 31.53 -24.10 -38.35
N GLU A 788 30.84 -24.12 -37.20
CA GLU A 788 29.52 -24.75 -37.08
C GLU A 788 28.45 -23.99 -37.87
N LEU A 789 28.50 -22.65 -37.92
CA LEU A 789 27.59 -21.85 -38.77
C LEU A 789 27.76 -22.18 -40.26
N LEU A 790 29.00 -22.29 -40.77
CA LEU A 790 29.25 -22.70 -42.15
C LEU A 790 28.81 -24.16 -42.40
N GLY A 791 29.09 -25.07 -41.46
CA GLY A 791 28.65 -26.46 -41.54
C GLY A 791 27.13 -26.62 -41.59
N GLN A 792 26.40 -26.05 -40.62
CA GLN A 792 24.96 -26.27 -40.46
C GLN A 792 24.09 -25.29 -41.27
N MET A 793 24.42 -23.99 -41.36
CA MET A 793 23.61 -23.03 -42.11
C MET A 793 23.89 -23.08 -43.62
N ALA A 794 25.15 -23.25 -44.00
CA ALA A 794 25.56 -23.28 -45.40
C ALA A 794 25.57 -24.72 -45.96
N GLY A 795 25.66 -25.74 -45.10
CA GLY A 795 25.65 -27.15 -45.48
C GLY A 795 27.01 -27.69 -45.96
N ILE A 796 28.08 -26.91 -45.79
CA ILE A 796 29.38 -27.19 -46.41
C ILE A 796 30.23 -28.04 -45.46
N ALA A 797 30.46 -29.29 -45.85
CA ALA A 797 31.19 -30.27 -45.06
C ALA A 797 32.71 -29.98 -45.03
N GLN A 798 33.40 -30.46 -43.99
CA GLN A 798 34.86 -30.37 -43.94
C GLN A 798 35.49 -31.44 -44.84
N LEU A 799 36.23 -31.00 -45.86
CA LEU A 799 36.95 -31.85 -46.81
C LEU A 799 38.11 -32.59 -46.12
N SER A 800 37.81 -33.72 -45.48
CA SER A 800 38.77 -34.62 -44.83
C SER A 800 38.65 -36.03 -45.40
N ASN A 801 39.78 -36.76 -45.45
CA ASN A 801 39.85 -38.18 -45.85
C ASN A 801 39.27 -38.52 -47.24
N ILE A 802 39.48 -37.64 -48.22
CA ILE A 802 38.98 -37.82 -49.60
C ILE A 802 39.92 -38.73 -50.40
N THR A 803 39.38 -39.74 -51.09
CA THR A 803 40.15 -40.61 -51.99
C THR A 803 40.60 -39.87 -53.26
N SER A 804 41.67 -40.32 -53.91
CA SER A 804 42.18 -39.70 -55.15
C SER A 804 41.12 -39.62 -56.26
N ALA A 805 40.28 -40.64 -56.41
CA ALA A 805 39.18 -40.65 -57.37
C ALA A 805 38.07 -39.63 -57.04
N GLN A 806 37.73 -39.45 -55.77
CA GLN A 806 36.80 -38.40 -55.32
C GLN A 806 37.41 -37.01 -55.51
N ALA A 807 38.70 -36.82 -55.21
CA ALA A 807 39.40 -35.55 -55.43
C ALA A 807 39.44 -35.15 -56.92
N GLN A 808 39.70 -36.10 -57.82
CA GLN A 808 39.58 -35.88 -59.27
C GLN A 808 38.14 -35.54 -59.67
N SER A 809 37.14 -36.20 -59.08
CA SER A 809 35.72 -35.95 -59.36
C SER A 809 35.25 -34.56 -58.88
N LEU A 810 35.81 -34.01 -57.80
CA LEU A 810 35.61 -32.62 -57.36
C LEU A 810 36.19 -31.58 -58.33
N GLY A 811 37.21 -31.97 -59.12
CA GLY A 811 37.73 -31.18 -60.24
C GLY A 811 36.88 -31.28 -61.51
N GLY A 812 35.92 -32.20 -61.58
CA GLY A 812 35.07 -32.45 -62.75
C GLY A 812 33.86 -31.52 -62.88
N GLY A 813 32.96 -31.86 -63.82
CA GLY A 813 31.69 -31.16 -64.02
C GLY A 813 30.72 -31.29 -62.84
N PRO A 814 29.66 -30.46 -62.77
CA PRO A 814 28.79 -30.33 -61.58
C PRO A 814 28.12 -31.65 -61.16
N ILE A 815 27.83 -32.55 -62.12
CA ILE A 815 27.27 -33.88 -61.84
C ILE A 815 28.27 -34.73 -61.04
N LEU A 816 29.54 -34.75 -61.45
CA LEU A 816 30.60 -35.48 -60.73
C LEU A 816 30.83 -34.89 -59.34
N LYS A 817 30.84 -33.56 -59.20
CA LYS A 817 30.90 -32.91 -57.88
C LYS A 817 29.73 -33.32 -56.99
N SER A 818 28.50 -33.30 -57.52
CA SER A 818 27.29 -33.68 -56.76
C SER A 818 27.30 -35.13 -56.27
N SER A 819 27.96 -36.04 -57.00
CA SER A 819 28.12 -37.43 -56.57
C SER A 819 29.09 -37.55 -55.39
N VAL A 820 30.16 -36.75 -55.37
CA VAL A 820 31.10 -36.69 -54.24
C VAL A 820 30.47 -35.99 -53.03
N TYR A 821 29.77 -34.87 -53.23
CA TYR A 821 29.08 -34.15 -52.16
C TYR A 821 28.09 -35.05 -51.40
N LYS A 822 27.33 -35.90 -52.11
CA LYS A 822 26.46 -36.91 -51.47
C LYS A 822 27.21 -37.95 -50.63
N VAL A 823 28.45 -38.30 -50.99
CA VAL A 823 29.28 -39.27 -50.24
C VAL A 823 29.96 -38.61 -49.03
N ILE A 824 30.21 -37.31 -49.07
CA ILE A 824 30.78 -36.51 -47.96
C ILE A 824 29.67 -35.98 -47.02
N GLU A 825 28.40 -36.32 -47.27
CA GLU A 825 27.22 -35.79 -46.55
C GLU A 825 27.12 -34.25 -46.59
N ASP A 826 27.61 -33.64 -47.68
CA ASP A 826 27.50 -32.20 -47.91
C ASP A 826 26.08 -31.84 -48.36
N THR A 827 25.44 -30.96 -47.59
CA THR A 827 24.01 -30.61 -47.69
C THR A 827 23.78 -29.23 -48.29
N ARG A 828 24.77 -28.63 -48.98
CA ARG A 828 24.67 -27.29 -49.59
C ARG A 828 23.44 -27.10 -50.50
N HIS A 829 22.97 -28.17 -51.14
CA HIS A 829 21.79 -28.17 -52.02
C HIS A 829 20.46 -28.08 -51.25
N GLU A 830 20.43 -28.49 -49.98
CA GLU A 830 19.27 -28.38 -49.09
C GLU A 830 19.30 -27.04 -48.33
N CYS A 831 20.49 -26.63 -47.90
CA CYS A 831 20.76 -25.40 -47.16
C CYS A 831 20.75 -24.11 -47.99
N THR A 832 20.26 -24.11 -49.24
CA THR A 832 20.35 -22.95 -50.14
C THR A 832 19.68 -21.67 -49.60
N ARG A 833 18.59 -21.81 -48.83
CA ARG A 833 17.89 -20.65 -48.23
C ARG A 833 18.62 -20.10 -47.00
N SER A 834 19.20 -20.96 -46.17
CA SER A 834 19.95 -20.57 -44.97
C SER A 834 21.36 -20.05 -45.34
N GLY A 835 22.02 -20.67 -46.32
CA GLY A 835 23.30 -20.22 -46.88
C GLY A 835 23.19 -18.84 -47.52
N LYS A 836 22.17 -18.59 -48.36
CA LYS A 836 21.89 -17.25 -48.89
C LYS A 836 21.55 -16.23 -47.79
N ARG A 837 20.85 -16.62 -46.72
CA ARG A 837 20.64 -15.73 -45.56
C ARG A 837 21.95 -15.35 -44.86
N LEU A 838 22.85 -16.31 -44.66
CA LEU A 838 24.17 -16.06 -44.07
C LEU A 838 25.01 -15.13 -44.96
N ALA A 839 25.07 -15.39 -46.26
CA ALA A 839 25.78 -14.57 -47.23
C ALA A 839 25.23 -13.13 -47.31
N ASN A 840 23.91 -12.98 -47.40
CA ASN A 840 23.25 -11.67 -47.43
C ASN A 840 23.49 -10.87 -46.13
N MET A 841 23.56 -11.53 -44.97
CA MET A 841 23.88 -10.87 -43.70
C MET A 841 25.33 -10.35 -43.67
N LEU A 842 26.29 -11.14 -44.17
CA LEU A 842 27.69 -10.73 -44.27
C LEU A 842 27.87 -9.51 -45.19
N VAL A 843 27.07 -9.42 -46.26
CA VAL A 843 27.00 -8.27 -47.16
C VAL A 843 26.32 -7.07 -46.50
N SER A 844 25.11 -7.23 -45.93
CA SER A 844 24.35 -6.12 -45.36
C SER A 844 25.03 -5.45 -44.15
N SER A 845 25.88 -6.21 -43.47
CA SER A 845 26.67 -5.74 -42.33
C SER A 845 28.06 -5.20 -42.74
N SER A 846 28.44 -5.30 -44.02
CA SER A 846 29.78 -4.97 -44.56
C SER A 846 30.94 -5.78 -43.96
N ILE A 847 30.64 -6.98 -43.42
CA ILE A 847 31.59 -7.84 -42.68
C ILE A 847 32.35 -8.81 -43.58
N LEU A 848 31.82 -9.11 -44.77
CA LEU A 848 32.29 -10.18 -45.67
C LEU A 848 33.82 -10.17 -45.91
N ALA A 849 34.37 -9.04 -46.33
CA ALA A 849 35.80 -8.93 -46.60
C ALA A 849 36.65 -8.94 -45.31
N GLU A 850 36.11 -8.38 -44.23
CA GLU A 850 36.78 -8.27 -42.94
C GLU A 850 37.02 -9.65 -42.30
N VAL A 851 35.98 -10.50 -42.27
CA VAL A 851 36.09 -11.89 -41.80
C VAL A 851 37.12 -12.67 -42.61
N PHE A 852 37.14 -12.53 -43.94
CA PHE A 852 38.14 -13.21 -44.77
C PHE A 852 39.57 -12.76 -44.44
N VAL A 853 39.80 -11.46 -44.34
CA VAL A 853 41.13 -10.89 -44.05
C VAL A 853 41.60 -11.30 -42.66
N VAL A 854 40.73 -11.22 -41.64
CA VAL A 854 41.08 -11.58 -40.26
C VAL A 854 41.43 -13.08 -40.15
N ILE A 855 40.63 -13.99 -40.73
CA ILE A 855 40.97 -15.43 -40.71
C ILE A 855 42.28 -15.70 -41.48
N SER A 856 42.53 -15.00 -42.59
CA SER A 856 43.78 -15.13 -43.35
C SER A 856 45.00 -14.65 -42.54
N GLN A 857 44.86 -13.55 -41.79
CA GLN A 857 45.93 -13.03 -40.92
C GLN A 857 46.17 -13.93 -39.70
N LEU A 858 45.11 -14.49 -39.11
CA LEU A 858 45.21 -15.50 -38.04
C LEU A 858 45.89 -16.78 -38.55
N HIS A 859 45.51 -17.30 -39.72
CA HIS A 859 46.15 -18.46 -40.38
C HIS A 859 47.67 -18.26 -40.51
N LYS A 860 48.10 -17.09 -40.99
CA LYS A 860 49.50 -16.72 -41.15
C LYS A 860 50.26 -16.52 -39.83
N THR A 861 49.60 -16.07 -38.76
CA THR A 861 50.24 -15.74 -37.48
C THR A 861 50.13 -16.83 -36.42
N ALA A 862 49.25 -17.82 -36.59
CA ALA A 862 48.99 -18.90 -35.62
C ALA A 862 50.24 -19.66 -35.19
N ILE A 863 51.20 -19.90 -36.09
CA ILE A 863 52.45 -20.62 -35.80
C ILE A 863 53.41 -19.77 -34.96
N PHE A 864 53.32 -18.44 -35.04
CA PHE A 864 54.32 -17.51 -34.49
C PHE A 864 53.88 -16.75 -33.23
N LYS A 865 52.56 -16.65 -32.98
CA LYS A 865 51.98 -15.92 -31.83
C LYS A 865 51.68 -16.79 -30.60
N ALA A 866 51.73 -18.12 -30.72
CA ALA A 866 51.32 -19.01 -29.63
C ALA A 866 52.28 -18.92 -28.42
N PRO A 867 51.77 -18.89 -27.18
CA PRO A 867 52.61 -18.87 -25.98
C PRO A 867 53.36 -20.20 -25.79
N ASP A 868 54.52 -20.16 -25.12
CA ASP A 868 55.39 -21.33 -24.93
C ASP A 868 54.68 -22.54 -24.31
N SER A 869 53.63 -22.34 -23.51
CA SER A 869 52.80 -23.40 -22.92
C SER A 869 51.90 -24.15 -23.93
N GLU A 870 51.55 -23.53 -25.05
CA GLU A 870 50.72 -24.10 -26.12
C GLU A 870 51.56 -24.52 -27.34
N SER A 871 52.88 -24.31 -27.28
CA SER A 871 53.85 -24.52 -28.37
C SER A 871 54.09 -25.97 -28.80
N TYR A 872 53.33 -26.93 -28.28
CA TYR A 872 53.40 -28.33 -28.72
C TYR A 872 53.02 -28.43 -30.20
N GLN A 873 53.96 -28.89 -31.03
CA GLN A 873 53.81 -28.97 -32.50
C GLN A 873 52.50 -29.63 -32.96
N LYS A 874 51.98 -30.60 -32.21
CA LYS A 874 50.69 -31.26 -32.49
C LYS A 874 49.47 -30.34 -32.28
N VAL A 875 49.49 -29.49 -31.25
CA VAL A 875 48.45 -28.47 -31.00
C VAL A 875 48.47 -27.45 -32.13
N LEU A 876 49.66 -26.90 -32.42
CA LEU A 876 49.85 -25.89 -33.48
C LEU A 876 49.43 -26.41 -34.86
N GLY A 877 49.83 -27.64 -35.22
CA GLY A 877 49.40 -28.30 -36.46
C GLY A 877 47.89 -28.45 -36.54
N THR A 878 47.25 -28.97 -35.47
CA THR A 878 45.79 -29.14 -35.42
C THR A 878 45.06 -27.81 -35.59
N ARG A 879 45.50 -26.74 -34.90
CA ARG A 879 44.90 -25.40 -35.04
C ARG A 879 45.12 -24.78 -36.42
N TYR A 880 46.30 -24.99 -37.02
CA TYR A 880 46.58 -24.54 -38.37
C TYR A 880 45.71 -25.26 -39.42
N ASP A 881 45.49 -26.57 -39.26
CA ASP A 881 44.59 -27.36 -40.10
C ASP A 881 43.13 -26.91 -39.92
N GLU A 882 42.67 -26.66 -38.68
CA GLU A 882 41.33 -26.10 -38.42
C GLU A 882 41.11 -24.75 -39.10
N LEU A 883 42.08 -23.83 -39.00
CA LEU A 883 42.06 -22.53 -39.69
C LEU A 883 41.99 -22.70 -41.22
N THR A 884 42.80 -23.62 -41.76
CA THR A 884 42.82 -23.97 -43.19
C THR A 884 41.46 -24.50 -43.64
N HIS A 885 40.82 -25.38 -42.86
CA HIS A 885 39.49 -25.91 -43.16
C HIS A 885 38.41 -24.83 -43.10
N VAL A 886 38.38 -23.99 -42.06
CA VAL A 886 37.36 -22.93 -41.94
C VAL A 886 37.50 -21.89 -43.05
N LEU A 887 38.73 -21.50 -43.39
CA LEU A 887 38.96 -20.56 -44.50
C LEU A 887 38.56 -21.18 -45.85
N SER A 888 38.82 -22.47 -46.09
CA SER A 888 38.31 -23.17 -47.28
C SER A 888 36.78 -23.25 -47.31
N GLN A 889 36.13 -23.59 -46.19
CA GLN A 889 34.66 -23.62 -46.08
C GLN A 889 34.06 -22.23 -46.32
N TYR A 890 34.71 -21.18 -45.84
CA TYR A 890 34.27 -19.80 -46.04
C TYR A 890 34.36 -19.40 -47.52
N ILE A 891 35.49 -19.68 -48.20
CA ILE A 891 35.63 -19.44 -49.65
C ILE A 891 34.56 -20.19 -50.44
N GLU A 892 34.30 -21.47 -50.11
CA GLU A 892 33.29 -22.27 -50.80
C GLU A 892 31.85 -21.79 -50.51
N ALA A 893 31.60 -21.20 -49.33
CA ALA A 893 30.33 -20.54 -49.02
C ALA A 893 30.10 -19.27 -49.84
N LEU A 894 31.14 -18.43 -49.97
CA LEU A 894 31.07 -17.23 -50.80
C LEU A 894 30.81 -17.60 -52.26
N SER A 895 31.53 -18.59 -52.80
CA SER A 895 31.43 -18.97 -54.22
C SER A 895 30.13 -19.70 -54.60
N THR A 896 29.44 -20.33 -53.64
CA THR A 896 28.16 -21.02 -53.89
C THR A 896 26.92 -20.17 -53.64
N PHE A 897 26.95 -19.20 -52.70
CA PHE A 897 25.75 -18.46 -52.30
C PHE A 897 25.67 -17.01 -52.78
N LEU A 898 26.79 -16.38 -53.15
CA LEU A 898 26.81 -15.02 -53.70
C LEU A 898 26.76 -15.02 -55.23
N GLU A 899 26.18 -13.95 -55.78
CA GLU A 899 26.24 -13.66 -57.21
C GLU A 899 27.52 -12.88 -57.53
N SER A 900 28.13 -13.14 -58.69
CA SER A 900 29.44 -12.60 -59.05
C SER A 900 29.50 -11.06 -59.02
N SER A 901 28.39 -10.37 -59.33
CA SER A 901 28.24 -8.92 -59.20
C SER A 901 28.40 -8.45 -57.76
N VAL A 902 27.55 -8.96 -56.85
CA VAL A 902 27.55 -8.64 -55.41
C VAL A 902 28.91 -8.97 -54.78
N PHE A 903 29.55 -10.06 -55.20
CA PHE A 903 30.91 -10.38 -54.77
C PHE A 903 31.93 -9.31 -55.22
N THR A 904 31.91 -8.89 -56.49
CA THR A 904 32.87 -7.89 -57.00
C THR A 904 32.71 -6.49 -56.39
N GLU A 905 31.52 -6.15 -55.89
CA GLU A 905 31.27 -4.87 -55.20
C GLU A 905 31.80 -4.89 -53.76
N ASN A 906 31.67 -6.02 -53.05
CA ASN A 906 31.96 -6.12 -51.62
C ASN A 906 33.37 -6.67 -51.30
N MET A 907 34.04 -7.31 -52.25
CA MET A 907 35.37 -7.91 -52.04
C MET A 907 36.50 -7.03 -52.62
N PRO A 908 37.55 -6.69 -51.83
CA PRO A 908 38.73 -6.00 -52.36
C PRO A 908 39.44 -6.80 -53.45
N LYS A 909 40.04 -6.08 -54.42
CA LYS A 909 40.77 -6.71 -55.54
C LYS A 909 41.99 -7.48 -55.03
N VAL A 910 42.40 -8.54 -55.73
CA VAL A 910 43.57 -9.40 -55.40
C VAL A 910 44.81 -8.59 -55.02
N HIS A 911 45.13 -7.52 -55.77
CA HIS A 911 46.27 -6.65 -55.48
C HIS A 911 46.16 -5.96 -54.10
N GLN A 912 44.98 -5.48 -53.72
CA GLN A 912 44.74 -4.87 -52.40
C GLN A 912 44.84 -5.93 -51.29
N LEU A 913 44.20 -7.09 -51.47
CA LEU A 913 44.27 -8.20 -50.49
C LEU A 913 45.72 -8.59 -50.15
N CYS A 914 46.58 -8.73 -51.16
CA CYS A 914 47.98 -9.08 -50.93
C CYS A 914 48.82 -7.91 -50.41
N VAL A 915 48.70 -6.71 -50.99
CA VAL A 915 49.62 -5.60 -50.70
C VAL A 915 49.19 -4.76 -49.50
N SER A 916 47.92 -4.41 -49.34
CA SER A 916 47.45 -3.60 -48.22
C SER A 916 46.99 -4.41 -47.01
N TYR A 917 46.49 -5.64 -47.22
CA TYR A 917 45.99 -6.50 -46.12
C TYR A 917 46.90 -7.68 -45.77
N GLY A 918 47.99 -7.91 -46.52
CA GLY A 918 48.99 -8.94 -46.20
C GLY A 918 48.55 -10.39 -46.38
N VAL A 919 47.41 -10.62 -47.05
CA VAL A 919 46.83 -11.95 -47.34
C VAL A 919 47.75 -12.71 -48.30
N ASP A 920 48.02 -13.98 -48.00
CA ASP A 920 48.89 -14.79 -48.84
C ASP A 920 48.27 -15.01 -50.25
N PRO A 921 49.08 -14.94 -51.33
CA PRO A 921 48.56 -15.03 -52.70
C PRO A 921 47.72 -16.28 -52.98
N VAL A 922 48.06 -17.41 -52.35
CA VAL A 922 47.31 -18.67 -52.47
C VAL A 922 45.83 -18.47 -52.13
N TRP A 923 45.54 -17.81 -51.01
CA TRP A 923 44.17 -17.56 -50.55
C TRP A 923 43.51 -16.42 -51.33
N ALA A 924 44.24 -15.34 -51.64
CA ALA A 924 43.71 -14.23 -52.43
C ALA A 924 43.27 -14.68 -53.84
N PHE A 925 44.07 -15.54 -54.51
CA PHE A 925 43.67 -16.17 -55.77
C PHE A 925 42.57 -17.20 -55.57
N ALA A 926 42.53 -17.96 -54.47
CA ALA A 926 41.49 -18.94 -54.23
C ALA A 926 40.07 -18.33 -54.17
N VAL A 927 39.87 -17.18 -53.50
CA VAL A 927 38.55 -16.52 -53.46
C VAL A 927 38.16 -15.98 -54.85
N TRP A 928 39.10 -15.33 -55.54
CA TRP A 928 38.84 -14.72 -56.84
C TRP A 928 38.83 -15.71 -58.01
N ARG A 929 39.20 -16.98 -57.79
CA ARG A 929 39.42 -17.98 -58.86
C ARG A 929 38.23 -18.16 -59.80
N GLN A 930 37.01 -18.21 -59.26
CA GLN A 930 35.82 -18.42 -60.07
C GLN A 930 35.51 -17.18 -60.90
N VAL A 931 35.50 -15.98 -60.29
CA VAL A 931 35.23 -14.72 -60.99
C VAL A 931 36.28 -14.40 -62.05
N ILE A 932 37.57 -14.67 -61.79
CA ILE A 932 38.63 -14.55 -62.79
C ILE A 932 38.45 -15.61 -63.90
N GLY A 933 38.07 -16.84 -63.54
CA GLY A 933 37.81 -17.91 -64.51
C GLY A 933 36.56 -17.70 -65.38
N ASP A 934 35.59 -16.90 -64.92
CA ASP A 934 34.42 -16.47 -65.69
C ASP A 934 34.72 -15.23 -66.58
N GLN A 935 35.82 -14.51 -66.30
CA GLN A 935 36.27 -13.31 -67.03
C GLN A 935 37.31 -13.59 -68.14
N VAL A 936 37.94 -14.77 -68.11
CA VAL A 936 39.01 -15.22 -69.03
C VAL A 936 38.46 -16.25 -70.02
#